data_AF-A0A6A0I3R5-F1
#
_entry.id   AF-A0A6A0I3R5-F1
#
_cell.length_a   1.000
_cell.length_b   1.000
_cell.length_c   1.000
_cell.angle_alpha   90.00
_cell.angle_beta   90.00
_cell.angle_gamma   90.00
#
_symmetry.space_group_name_H-M   'P 1'
#
loop_
_entity.id
_entity.type
_entity.pdbx_description
1 polymer ?
#
loop_
_entity_poly.entity_id
_entity_poly.type
_entity_poly.pdbx_seq_one_letter_code
_entity_poly.pdbx_strand_id
1 'polypeptide(L)'
;MPWHCCGPRVAFIYLRLRKLMFSLKQTLLATLLIINLPLVALADDAATWLKRGKEAMAQNKLEQAHKAFERALRLAPKSREALAHLGKIEVAWGKWGKADDRFDDILKQDKNNLEAHYYRGVCHREMATTKALLLKKFDFDKAEKHFKTVLARDSLFMDTLYQLALVKRYRDDYEEAIRLGHMAVRLRPDLAGPQRGLFRLYRYIIEHRGEAEVLQWLAQQQNEHAEYAMGECYRLNRKLMPADSIFRELMLRPANLNMQPLRLSRARAFYEAGKPEIAQSFFWQAVDSIASQLDADFVFDDMKYIVSDDEYDAYTSLTSPQEYRDFFHKMWLSRDPMPAAHVNQRLAEHYRRLRFAEENYAFDGFRTWFNSPDRSTYLKYTKVYFLNHEFNDKGLVFIRQGPPDDTALSVGQGSNPNESWRYYKTPDRNELTFHFVIADNAVGNNWRLTPILTDPAMLEERLHWGPIYMRMLTASNTERLNYENEMADQSVQSVKVGLNSDRHTWHVKIEPLAMSFYTAAFKGSAARGSLELYYAIPVNQLLKDYEPERGALLLEKAAVLHDMAWNELERVDKQIALNPQSSRQFSHGLFIDSYQFTAAPDSYRVAFHARQNEVTPNRLGGFTLETFLPDFAENKLSVSDLILAFNISPASEAGPLTKNGLAILPNPYKQFSLAKPVQLYFEIYNLTLDREGKAKFAIEYTVQALKTKQGGLSGIFGGGSKTKISLAFDREASAPDTFEQIGLDLSAAKPGEYELTVTVTDRANKKNVEAKSKIFLE
;
A
#
# COMPACT_ATOMS: atom_id res chain seq x y z
N MET A 1 -21.62 37.61 50.70
CA MET A 1 -22.42 38.84 50.85
C MET A 1 -21.74 39.94 50.05
N PRO A 2 -22.45 40.94 49.49
CA PRO A 2 -23.89 41.27 49.60
C PRO A 2 -24.76 40.60 48.51
N TRP A 3 -26.07 40.31 48.67
CA TRP A 3 -27.28 41.18 48.73
C TRP A 3 -27.51 41.98 47.41
N HIS A 4 -28.67 42.00 46.71
CA HIS A 4 -30.10 41.84 47.08
C HIS A 4 -31.02 41.29 45.93
N CYS A 5 -32.17 40.70 46.33
CA CYS A 5 -33.57 40.80 45.81
C CYS A 5 -33.85 41.16 44.32
N CYS A 6 -34.81 40.59 43.57
CA CYS A 6 -36.00 39.73 43.79
C CYS A 6 -36.29 38.93 42.48
N GLY A 7 -37.32 38.09 42.29
CA GLY A 7 -38.46 37.58 43.10
C GLY A 7 -39.45 36.77 42.21
N PRO A 8 -40.09 35.67 42.68
CA PRO A 8 -40.64 34.66 41.75
C PRO A 8 -42.11 34.84 41.36
N ARG A 9 -42.37 35.35 40.14
CA ARG A 9 -43.71 35.38 39.51
C ARG A 9 -44.02 34.18 38.59
N VAL A 10 -43.31 33.06 38.75
CA VAL A 10 -43.38 31.88 37.82
C VAL A 10 -44.20 30.70 38.39
N ALA A 11 -44.56 30.71 39.67
CA ALA A 11 -45.25 29.61 40.35
C ALA A 11 -46.66 29.29 39.80
N PHE A 12 -47.32 30.22 39.09
CA PHE A 12 -48.69 30.05 38.60
C PHE A 12 -48.83 29.29 37.27
N ILE A 13 -47.72 29.07 36.54
CA ILE A 13 -47.74 28.34 35.25
C ILE A 13 -47.57 26.82 35.46
N TYR A 14 -46.76 26.41 36.44
CA TYR A 14 -46.46 25.00 36.70
C TYR A 14 -47.66 24.18 37.21
N LEU A 15 -48.55 24.78 38.01
CA LEU A 15 -49.71 24.08 38.58
C LEU A 15 -50.85 23.81 37.58
N ARG A 16 -51.03 24.67 36.56
CA ARG A 16 -51.99 24.41 35.47
C ARG A 16 -51.49 23.34 34.49
N LEU A 17 -50.21 23.35 34.12
CA LEU A 17 -49.63 22.33 33.24
C LEU A 17 -49.62 20.93 33.87
N ARG A 18 -49.40 20.80 35.19
CA ARG A 18 -49.40 19.50 35.88
C ARG A 18 -50.79 18.88 35.97
N LYS A 19 -51.86 19.67 36.16
CA LYS A 19 -53.25 19.19 36.07
C LYS A 19 -53.65 18.80 34.64
N LEU A 20 -53.17 19.54 33.63
CA LEU A 20 -53.41 19.19 32.22
C LEU A 20 -52.72 17.87 31.84
N MET A 21 -51.46 17.68 32.23
CA MET A 21 -50.71 16.43 31.98
C MET A 21 -51.27 15.21 32.73
N PHE A 22 -51.81 15.38 33.94
CA PHE A 22 -52.44 14.27 34.65
C PHE A 22 -53.79 13.87 34.04
N SER A 23 -54.59 14.87 33.62
CA SER A 23 -55.82 14.68 32.86
C SER A 23 -55.57 13.96 31.53
N LEU A 24 -54.59 14.41 30.73
CA LEU A 24 -54.22 13.74 29.47
C LEU A 24 -53.64 12.34 29.69
N LYS A 25 -52.90 12.08 30.77
CA LYS A 25 -52.42 10.72 31.06
C LYS A 25 -53.56 9.75 31.42
N GLN A 26 -54.58 10.20 32.13
CA GLN A 26 -55.72 9.34 32.46
C GLN A 26 -56.68 9.15 31.28
N THR A 27 -56.90 10.16 30.42
CA THR A 27 -57.71 9.98 29.22
C THR A 27 -56.99 9.21 28.11
N LEU A 28 -55.66 9.34 27.92
CA LEU A 28 -54.93 8.43 27.02
C LEU A 28 -54.92 6.98 27.53
N LEU A 29 -54.72 6.74 28.83
CA LEU A 29 -54.80 5.36 29.34
C LEU A 29 -56.22 4.78 29.18
N ALA A 30 -57.27 5.58 29.33
CA ALA A 30 -58.65 5.13 29.17
C ALA A 30 -59.04 4.88 27.70
N THR A 31 -58.58 5.70 26.74
CA THR A 31 -58.85 5.46 25.32
C THR A 31 -58.00 4.32 24.74
N LEU A 32 -56.77 4.11 25.23
CA LEU A 32 -55.99 2.89 24.94
C LEU A 32 -56.55 1.61 25.59
N LEU A 33 -57.51 1.71 26.52
CA LEU A 33 -58.18 0.54 27.11
C LEU A 33 -59.53 0.20 26.43
N ILE A 34 -60.09 1.12 25.64
CA ILE A 34 -61.42 0.97 25.01
C ILE A 34 -61.34 0.87 23.48
N ILE A 35 -60.27 1.38 22.85
CA ILE A 35 -59.96 1.01 21.47
C ILE A 35 -59.29 -0.36 21.51
N ASN A 36 -60.08 -1.41 21.30
CA ASN A 36 -59.62 -2.77 21.03
C ASN A 36 -59.03 -2.88 19.61
N LEU A 37 -58.15 -1.94 19.25
CA LEU A 37 -57.14 -2.19 18.23
C LEU A 37 -56.22 -3.23 18.85
N PRO A 38 -56.07 -4.42 18.24
CA PRO A 38 -55.04 -5.31 18.68
C PRO A 38 -53.72 -4.58 18.40
N LEU A 39 -53.05 -4.13 19.46
CA LEU A 39 -51.63 -3.80 19.40
C LEU A 39 -50.92 -5.14 19.21
N VAL A 40 -51.01 -5.67 18.00
CA VAL A 40 -50.20 -6.76 17.51
C VAL A 40 -48.79 -6.20 17.51
N ALA A 41 -48.11 -6.36 18.64
CA ALA A 41 -46.69 -6.63 18.62
C ALA A 41 -46.56 -7.84 17.69
N LEU A 42 -46.32 -7.57 16.40
CA LEU A 42 -46.04 -8.58 15.40
C LEU A 42 -44.82 -9.31 15.92
N ALA A 43 -45.06 -10.47 16.54
CA ALA A 43 -44.02 -11.37 16.95
C ALA A 43 -43.32 -11.78 15.67
N ASP A 44 -42.19 -11.12 15.38
CA ASP A 44 -41.47 -11.23 14.11
C ASP A 44 -41.38 -12.71 13.72
N ASP A 45 -42.11 -13.08 12.67
CA ASP A 45 -42.25 -14.46 12.24
C ASP A 45 -40.99 -14.94 11.51
N ALA A 46 -40.95 -16.21 11.15
CA ALA A 46 -39.79 -16.77 10.45
C ALA A 46 -39.51 -16.04 9.12
N ALA A 47 -40.55 -15.56 8.41
CA ALA A 47 -40.42 -14.81 7.17
C ALA A 47 -39.81 -13.42 7.39
N THR A 48 -40.20 -12.72 8.46
CA THR A 48 -39.64 -11.41 8.84
C THR A 48 -38.15 -11.50 9.15
N TRP A 49 -37.73 -12.54 9.88
CA TRP A 49 -36.31 -12.78 10.17
C TRP A 49 -35.52 -13.24 8.94
N LEU A 50 -36.12 -14.05 8.04
CA LEU A 50 -35.53 -14.37 6.73
C LEU A 50 -35.27 -13.10 5.90
N LYS A 51 -36.24 -12.19 5.83
CA LYS A 51 -36.11 -10.93 5.10
C LYS A 51 -34.98 -10.06 5.67
N ARG A 52 -34.95 -9.82 6.98
CA ARG A 52 -33.86 -9.09 7.65
C ARG A 52 -32.50 -9.74 7.42
N GLY A 53 -32.43 -11.07 7.40
CA GLY A 53 -31.21 -11.81 7.11
C GLY A 53 -30.69 -11.55 5.69
N LYS A 54 -31.58 -11.60 4.69
CA LYS A 54 -31.25 -11.29 3.29
C LYS A 54 -30.84 -9.83 3.09
N GLU A 55 -31.54 -8.90 3.72
CA GLU A 55 -31.18 -7.45 3.71
C GLU A 55 -29.79 -7.22 4.33
N ALA A 56 -29.49 -7.90 5.44
CA ALA A 56 -28.17 -7.84 6.06
C ALA A 56 -27.07 -8.48 5.18
N MET A 57 -27.35 -9.60 4.48
CA MET A 57 -26.42 -10.16 3.49
C MET A 57 -26.15 -9.19 2.34
N ALA A 58 -27.18 -8.55 1.79
CA ALA A 58 -27.05 -7.56 0.71
C ALA A 58 -26.24 -6.32 1.14
N GLN A 59 -26.20 -6.01 2.45
CA GLN A 59 -25.37 -4.97 3.04
C GLN A 59 -23.98 -5.48 3.50
N ASN A 60 -23.59 -6.70 3.13
CA ASN A 60 -22.37 -7.41 3.58
C ASN A 60 -22.23 -7.56 5.11
N LYS A 61 -23.32 -7.43 5.88
CA LYS A 61 -23.36 -7.55 7.34
C LYS A 61 -23.56 -9.01 7.77
N LEU A 62 -22.62 -9.87 7.39
CA LEU A 62 -22.75 -11.34 7.52
C LEU A 62 -23.07 -11.81 8.95
N GLU A 63 -22.54 -11.17 9.99
CA GLU A 63 -22.87 -11.51 11.38
C GLU A 63 -24.33 -11.20 11.77
N GLN A 64 -24.87 -10.08 11.27
CA GLN A 64 -26.25 -9.68 11.50
C GLN A 64 -27.18 -10.60 10.71
N ALA A 65 -26.80 -10.93 9.48
CA ALA A 65 -27.49 -11.90 8.65
C ALA A 65 -27.58 -13.28 9.33
N HIS A 66 -26.45 -13.79 9.84
CA HIS A 66 -26.40 -15.06 10.57
C HIS A 66 -27.34 -15.07 11.78
N LYS A 67 -27.27 -14.05 12.65
CA LYS A 67 -28.15 -13.91 13.83
C LYS A 67 -29.64 -13.87 13.44
N ALA A 68 -29.97 -13.21 12.33
CA ALA A 68 -31.33 -13.15 11.81
C ALA A 68 -31.79 -14.53 11.29
N PHE A 69 -30.97 -15.24 10.50
CA PHE A 69 -31.32 -16.57 10.02
C PHE A 69 -31.37 -17.62 11.15
N GLU A 70 -30.51 -17.53 12.19
CA GLU A 70 -30.63 -18.33 13.41
C GLU A 70 -31.95 -18.06 14.17
N ARG A 71 -32.47 -16.83 14.10
CA ARG A 71 -33.77 -16.51 14.69
C ARG A 71 -34.92 -17.04 13.83
N ALA A 72 -34.83 -16.93 12.50
CA ALA A 72 -35.78 -17.55 11.57
C ALA A 72 -35.85 -19.07 11.75
N LEU A 73 -34.68 -19.75 11.84
CA LEU A 73 -34.61 -21.20 12.02
C LEU A 73 -35.16 -21.65 13.38
N ARG A 74 -34.99 -20.86 14.45
CA ARG A 74 -35.63 -21.13 15.75
C ARG A 74 -37.16 -21.07 15.70
N LEU A 75 -37.73 -20.27 14.80
CA LEU A 75 -39.18 -20.14 14.62
C LEU A 75 -39.73 -21.15 13.61
N ALA A 76 -38.93 -21.53 12.61
CA ALA A 76 -39.25 -22.55 11.61
C ALA A 76 -38.08 -23.54 11.43
N PRO A 77 -37.95 -24.57 12.29
CA PRO A 77 -36.78 -25.46 12.33
C PRO A 77 -36.49 -26.26 11.06
N LYS A 78 -37.46 -26.36 10.14
CA LYS A 78 -37.31 -27.03 8.83
C LYS A 78 -37.21 -26.05 7.66
N SER A 79 -37.01 -24.76 7.91
CA SER A 79 -36.87 -23.75 6.84
C SER A 79 -35.61 -24.00 6.01
N ARG A 80 -35.78 -24.65 4.84
CA ARG A 80 -34.71 -24.91 3.87
C ARG A 80 -33.95 -23.64 3.48
N GLU A 81 -34.67 -22.52 3.37
CA GLU A 81 -34.07 -21.22 3.03
C GLU A 81 -33.20 -20.67 4.17
N ALA A 82 -33.64 -20.76 5.43
CA ALA A 82 -32.83 -20.36 6.58
C ALA A 82 -31.58 -21.26 6.72
N LEU A 83 -31.74 -22.57 6.55
CA LEU A 83 -30.64 -23.53 6.53
C LEU A 83 -29.62 -23.22 5.42
N ALA A 84 -30.08 -22.92 4.20
CA ALA A 84 -29.20 -22.64 3.07
C ALA A 84 -28.42 -21.34 3.25
N HIS A 85 -29.06 -20.27 3.73
CA HIS A 85 -28.35 -19.01 4.01
C HIS A 85 -27.38 -19.13 5.19
N LEU A 86 -27.74 -19.85 6.27
CA LEU A 86 -26.80 -20.15 7.36
C LEU A 86 -25.61 -20.96 6.87
N GLY A 87 -25.86 -22.06 6.15
CA GLY A 87 -24.81 -22.91 5.59
C GLY A 87 -23.86 -22.14 4.67
N LYS A 88 -24.37 -21.22 3.84
CA LYS A 88 -23.55 -20.33 2.99
C LYS A 88 -22.65 -19.40 3.81
N ILE A 89 -23.17 -18.79 4.88
CA ILE A 89 -22.38 -17.92 5.78
C ILE A 89 -21.37 -18.76 6.58
N GLU A 90 -21.75 -19.96 7.03
CA GLU A 90 -20.86 -20.89 7.71
C GLU A 90 -19.73 -21.39 6.78
N VAL A 91 -20.00 -21.64 5.49
CA VAL A 91 -18.99 -21.88 4.42
C VAL A 91 -18.06 -20.68 4.26
N ALA A 92 -18.59 -19.45 4.13
CA ALA A 92 -17.78 -18.24 4.00
C ALA A 92 -16.89 -17.96 5.23
N TRP A 93 -17.28 -18.49 6.41
CA TRP A 93 -16.51 -18.42 7.64
C TRP A 93 -15.62 -19.66 7.92
N GLY A 94 -15.51 -20.59 6.97
CA GLY A 94 -14.71 -21.82 7.14
C GLY A 94 -15.23 -22.80 8.19
N LYS A 95 -16.50 -22.68 8.61
CA LYS A 95 -17.16 -23.53 9.62
C LYS A 95 -17.72 -24.81 8.97
N TRP A 96 -16.85 -25.53 8.26
CA TRP A 96 -17.21 -26.63 7.34
C TRP A 96 -18.13 -27.69 7.94
N GLY A 97 -17.88 -28.11 9.20
CA GLY A 97 -18.71 -29.11 9.87
C GLY A 97 -20.15 -28.64 10.11
N LYS A 98 -20.33 -27.41 10.61
CA LYS A 98 -21.68 -26.84 10.82
C LYS A 98 -22.42 -26.65 9.52
N ALA A 99 -21.72 -26.16 8.49
CA ALA A 99 -22.29 -26.03 7.15
C ALA A 99 -22.74 -27.39 6.60
N ASP A 100 -21.92 -28.45 6.74
CA ASP A 100 -22.30 -29.81 6.32
C ASP A 100 -23.58 -30.28 7.03
N ASP A 101 -23.73 -30.03 8.33
CA ASP A 101 -24.96 -30.31 9.07
C ASP A 101 -26.18 -29.56 8.50
N ARG A 102 -26.05 -28.26 8.16
CA ARG A 102 -27.16 -27.48 7.56
C ARG A 102 -27.61 -28.04 6.22
N PHE A 103 -26.66 -28.41 5.37
CA PHE A 103 -26.97 -28.96 4.05
C PHE A 103 -27.42 -30.43 4.12
N ASP A 104 -26.98 -31.21 5.12
CA ASP A 104 -27.55 -32.52 5.44
C ASP A 104 -29.02 -32.42 5.85
N ASP A 105 -29.39 -31.44 6.68
CA ASP A 105 -30.78 -31.17 7.07
C ASP A 105 -31.67 -30.72 5.90
N ILE A 106 -31.10 -30.13 4.84
CA ILE A 106 -31.80 -29.89 3.57
C ILE A 106 -31.97 -31.20 2.80
N LEU A 107 -30.92 -32.03 2.68
CA LEU A 107 -30.98 -33.31 1.97
C LEU A 107 -31.90 -34.36 2.63
N LYS A 108 -32.11 -34.29 3.94
CA LYS A 108 -33.13 -35.08 4.66
C LYS A 108 -34.56 -34.74 4.20
N GLN A 109 -34.80 -33.51 3.77
CA GLN A 109 -36.10 -33.03 3.29
C GLN A 109 -36.25 -33.19 1.77
N ASP A 110 -35.17 -32.94 1.04
CA ASP A 110 -35.10 -32.98 -0.42
C ASP A 110 -33.77 -33.64 -0.83
N LYS A 111 -33.82 -34.97 -0.99
CA LYS A 111 -32.66 -35.80 -1.36
C LYS A 111 -32.03 -35.44 -2.70
N ASN A 112 -32.69 -34.61 -3.51
CA ASN A 112 -32.24 -34.27 -4.86
C ASN A 112 -31.71 -32.84 -4.98
N ASN A 113 -31.70 -32.08 -3.88
CA ASN A 113 -31.31 -30.68 -3.85
C ASN A 113 -29.86 -30.47 -4.32
N LEU A 114 -29.69 -29.85 -5.49
CA LEU A 114 -28.37 -29.63 -6.11
C LEU A 114 -27.48 -28.72 -5.27
N GLU A 115 -28.04 -27.64 -4.72
CA GLU A 115 -27.31 -26.68 -3.89
C GLU A 115 -26.76 -27.33 -2.62
N ALA A 116 -27.56 -28.13 -1.93
CA ALA A 116 -27.11 -28.83 -0.74
C ALA A 116 -26.05 -29.91 -1.07
N HIS A 117 -26.19 -30.66 -2.17
CA HIS A 117 -25.11 -31.55 -2.62
C HIS A 117 -23.83 -30.78 -2.96
N TYR A 118 -23.92 -29.68 -3.69
CA TYR A 118 -22.79 -28.83 -4.05
C TYR A 118 -22.03 -28.36 -2.81
N TYR A 119 -22.71 -27.71 -1.85
CA TYR A 119 -22.03 -27.18 -0.66
C TYR A 119 -21.51 -28.27 0.27
N ARG A 120 -22.16 -29.44 0.37
CA ARG A 120 -21.57 -30.60 1.07
C ARG A 120 -20.32 -31.13 0.38
N GLY A 121 -20.30 -31.11 -0.96
CA GLY A 121 -19.10 -31.42 -1.74
C GLY A 121 -17.93 -30.50 -1.37
N VAL A 122 -18.19 -29.19 -1.29
CA VAL A 122 -17.21 -28.18 -0.83
C VAL A 122 -16.80 -28.46 0.62
N CYS A 123 -17.75 -28.61 1.55
CA CYS A 123 -17.46 -28.86 2.97
C CYS A 123 -16.63 -30.13 3.18
N HIS A 124 -16.93 -31.22 2.46
CA HIS A 124 -16.13 -32.44 2.53
C HIS A 124 -14.72 -32.26 1.93
N ARG A 125 -14.56 -31.49 0.84
CA ARG A 125 -13.22 -31.16 0.33
C ARG A 125 -12.40 -30.38 1.36
N GLU A 126 -12.95 -29.32 1.94
CA GLU A 126 -12.25 -28.50 2.94
C GLU A 126 -12.08 -29.19 4.30
N MET A 127 -12.94 -30.16 4.63
CA MET A 127 -12.69 -31.07 5.75
C MET A 127 -11.56 -32.05 5.46
N ALA A 128 -11.42 -32.53 4.22
CA ALA A 128 -10.30 -33.39 3.83
C ALA A 128 -8.96 -32.64 3.83
N THR A 129 -8.93 -31.33 3.51
CA THR A 129 -7.72 -30.50 3.62
C THR A 129 -7.25 -30.31 5.07
N THR A 130 -8.12 -30.54 6.06
CA THR A 130 -7.87 -30.27 7.49
C THR A 130 -7.78 -31.53 8.37
N LYS A 131 -7.77 -32.73 7.78
CA LYS A 131 -7.80 -34.04 8.50
C LYS A 131 -6.60 -34.94 8.17
N ALA A 132 -6.35 -35.92 9.06
CA ALA A 132 -5.31 -36.93 8.89
C ALA A 132 -5.56 -37.89 7.71
N LEU A 133 -4.48 -38.53 7.23
CA LEU A 133 -4.39 -39.23 5.93
C LEU A 133 -5.56 -40.16 5.57
N LEU A 134 -6.00 -41.02 6.48
CA LEU A 134 -7.09 -41.97 6.22
C LEU A 134 -8.46 -41.29 6.12
N LEU A 135 -8.72 -40.27 6.96
CA LEU A 135 -9.95 -39.49 6.93
C LEU A 135 -10.02 -38.58 5.69
N LYS A 136 -8.87 -38.01 5.28
CA LYS A 136 -8.71 -37.22 4.05
C LYS A 136 -9.20 -37.98 2.81
N LYS A 137 -8.83 -39.26 2.64
CA LYS A 137 -9.30 -40.07 1.49
C LYS A 137 -10.82 -40.19 1.46
N PHE A 138 -11.41 -40.57 2.60
CA PHE A 138 -12.86 -40.79 2.75
C PHE A 138 -13.69 -39.52 2.53
N ASP A 139 -13.25 -38.37 3.06
CA ASP A 139 -13.95 -37.11 2.81
C ASP A 139 -13.81 -36.66 1.34
N PHE A 140 -12.67 -36.87 0.67
CA PHE A 140 -12.61 -36.65 -0.78
C PHE A 140 -13.51 -37.60 -1.59
N ASP A 141 -13.71 -38.85 -1.17
CA ASP A 141 -14.66 -39.76 -1.83
C ASP A 141 -16.11 -39.27 -1.69
N LYS A 142 -16.46 -38.71 -0.53
CA LYS A 142 -17.76 -38.03 -0.34
C LYS A 142 -17.88 -36.78 -1.21
N ALA A 143 -16.85 -35.94 -1.26
CA ALA A 143 -16.84 -34.73 -2.08
C ALA A 143 -17.04 -35.07 -3.56
N GLU A 144 -16.26 -36.02 -4.09
CA GLU A 144 -16.38 -36.52 -5.46
C GLU A 144 -17.77 -37.10 -5.74
N LYS A 145 -18.34 -37.89 -4.81
CA LYS A 145 -19.71 -38.42 -4.94
C LYS A 145 -20.77 -37.31 -5.00
N HIS A 146 -20.65 -36.29 -4.16
CA HIS A 146 -21.60 -35.16 -4.14
C HIS A 146 -21.53 -34.33 -5.42
N PHE A 147 -20.32 -33.95 -5.87
CA PHE A 147 -20.16 -33.23 -7.13
C PHE A 147 -20.64 -34.05 -8.33
N LYS A 148 -20.35 -35.35 -8.41
CA LYS A 148 -20.89 -36.24 -9.45
C LYS A 148 -22.42 -36.33 -9.43
N THR A 149 -23.04 -36.26 -8.25
CA THR A 149 -24.52 -36.27 -8.12
C THR A 149 -25.15 -34.97 -8.66
N VAL A 150 -24.45 -33.83 -8.52
CA VAL A 150 -24.86 -32.55 -9.12
C VAL A 150 -24.70 -32.61 -10.65
N LEU A 151 -23.50 -32.96 -11.13
CA LEU A 151 -23.18 -33.01 -12.57
C LEU A 151 -24.03 -34.01 -13.37
N ALA A 152 -24.48 -35.11 -12.74
CA ALA A 152 -25.40 -36.06 -13.37
C ALA A 152 -26.82 -35.52 -13.61
N ARG A 153 -27.14 -34.33 -13.09
CA ARG A 153 -28.44 -33.66 -13.22
C ARG A 153 -28.33 -32.31 -13.92
N ASP A 154 -27.30 -31.54 -13.58
CA ASP A 154 -26.98 -30.24 -14.18
C ASP A 154 -25.46 -30.05 -14.22
N SER A 155 -24.90 -30.20 -15.42
CA SER A 155 -23.47 -29.98 -15.70
C SER A 155 -23.05 -28.51 -15.64
N LEU A 156 -24.01 -27.57 -15.65
CA LEU A 156 -23.78 -26.13 -15.60
C LEU A 156 -23.95 -25.55 -14.19
N PHE A 157 -24.31 -26.36 -13.19
CA PHE A 157 -24.59 -25.90 -11.84
C PHE A 157 -23.34 -25.31 -11.17
N MET A 158 -23.36 -23.99 -10.91
CA MET A 158 -22.25 -23.24 -10.32
C MET A 158 -20.91 -23.57 -11.02
N ASP A 159 -19.80 -23.66 -10.29
CA ASP A 159 -18.50 -24.11 -10.78
C ASP A 159 -18.19 -25.58 -10.40
N THR A 160 -19.21 -26.43 -10.29
CA THR A 160 -19.10 -27.83 -9.80
C THR A 160 -17.98 -28.63 -10.47
N LEU A 161 -17.78 -28.46 -11.79
CA LEU A 161 -16.68 -29.12 -12.53
C LEU A 161 -15.29 -28.71 -12.02
N TYR A 162 -15.10 -27.43 -11.72
CA TYR A 162 -13.85 -26.91 -11.15
C TYR A 162 -13.68 -27.36 -9.68
N GLN A 163 -14.77 -27.37 -8.89
CA GLN A 163 -14.73 -27.89 -7.53
C GLN A 163 -14.34 -29.39 -7.50
N LEU A 164 -14.76 -30.18 -8.49
CA LEU A 164 -14.32 -31.57 -8.71
C LEU A 164 -12.87 -31.67 -9.22
N ALA A 165 -12.44 -30.78 -10.13
CA ALA A 165 -11.04 -30.68 -10.57
C ALA A 165 -10.09 -30.48 -9.38
N LEU A 166 -10.46 -29.63 -8.42
CA LEU A 166 -9.71 -29.43 -7.18
C LEU A 166 -9.60 -30.72 -6.34
N VAL A 167 -10.64 -31.57 -6.30
CA VAL A 167 -10.56 -32.88 -5.62
C VAL A 167 -9.57 -33.81 -6.32
N LYS A 168 -9.48 -33.79 -7.66
CA LYS A 168 -8.49 -34.57 -8.43
C LYS A 168 -7.06 -34.05 -8.22
N ARG A 169 -6.87 -32.73 -8.22
CA ARG A 169 -5.63 -32.05 -7.85
C ARG A 169 -5.17 -32.37 -6.42
N TYR A 170 -6.08 -32.56 -5.46
CA TYR A 170 -5.72 -33.01 -4.10
C TYR A 170 -5.45 -34.53 -3.96
N ARG A 171 -5.62 -35.28 -5.05
CA ARG A 171 -5.32 -36.71 -5.21
C ARG A 171 -4.12 -36.96 -6.13
N ASP A 172 -3.38 -35.90 -6.48
CA ASP A 172 -2.25 -35.90 -7.41
C ASP A 172 -2.61 -36.35 -8.85
N ASP A 173 -3.91 -36.40 -9.16
CA ASP A 173 -4.48 -36.68 -10.48
C ASP A 173 -4.62 -35.37 -11.27
N TYR A 174 -3.45 -34.78 -11.57
CA TYR A 174 -3.34 -33.46 -12.20
C TYR A 174 -3.91 -33.43 -13.63
N GLU A 175 -3.81 -34.55 -14.36
CA GLU A 175 -4.25 -34.65 -15.76
C GLU A 175 -5.78 -34.61 -15.86
N GLU A 176 -6.49 -35.41 -15.04
CA GLU A 176 -7.94 -35.35 -14.93
C GLU A 176 -8.40 -34.01 -14.33
N ALA A 177 -7.65 -33.42 -13.40
CA ALA A 177 -7.94 -32.10 -12.87
C ALA A 177 -7.92 -31.03 -13.99
N ILE A 178 -6.87 -30.99 -14.81
CA ILE A 178 -6.75 -30.07 -15.95
C ILE A 178 -7.86 -30.33 -16.97
N ARG A 179 -8.16 -31.59 -17.28
CA ARG A 179 -9.26 -31.97 -18.20
C ARG A 179 -10.62 -31.45 -17.70
N LEU A 180 -10.91 -31.59 -16.40
CA LEU A 180 -12.12 -31.06 -15.78
C LEU A 180 -12.12 -29.53 -15.70
N GLY A 181 -10.97 -28.90 -15.50
CA GLY A 181 -10.80 -27.44 -15.57
C GLY A 181 -11.15 -26.88 -16.94
N HIS A 182 -10.65 -27.50 -18.02
CA HIS A 182 -11.04 -27.17 -19.40
C HIS A 182 -12.54 -27.34 -19.65
N MET A 183 -13.15 -28.41 -19.13
CA MET A 183 -14.61 -28.57 -19.19
C MET A 183 -15.35 -27.45 -18.45
N ALA A 184 -14.87 -27.05 -17.27
CA ALA A 184 -15.47 -25.98 -16.48
C ALA A 184 -15.44 -24.63 -17.23
N VAL A 185 -14.28 -24.26 -17.79
CA VAL A 185 -14.13 -23.02 -18.58
C VAL A 185 -14.98 -23.06 -19.85
N ARG A 186 -15.02 -24.18 -20.58
CA ARG A 186 -15.81 -24.33 -21.81
C ARG A 186 -17.32 -24.23 -21.56
N LEU A 187 -17.80 -24.80 -20.46
CA LEU A 187 -19.24 -24.87 -20.14
C LEU A 187 -19.74 -23.63 -19.37
N ARG A 188 -18.86 -22.97 -18.61
CA ARG A 188 -19.16 -21.76 -17.82
C ARG A 188 -18.08 -20.69 -18.01
N PRO A 189 -17.92 -20.13 -19.23
CA PRO A 189 -16.96 -19.06 -19.52
C PRO A 189 -17.32 -17.72 -18.85
N ASP A 190 -18.51 -17.62 -18.25
CA ASP A 190 -18.94 -16.50 -17.41
C ASP A 190 -18.31 -16.51 -16.01
N LEU A 191 -17.75 -17.65 -15.56
CA LEU A 191 -17.16 -17.78 -14.23
C LEU A 191 -15.65 -17.49 -14.25
N ALA A 192 -15.22 -16.42 -13.58
CA ALA A 192 -13.82 -16.04 -13.44
C ALA A 192 -12.98 -17.07 -12.63
N GLY A 193 -13.59 -17.70 -11.64
CA GLY A 193 -12.94 -18.68 -10.74
C GLY A 193 -12.30 -19.87 -11.49
N PRO A 194 -13.06 -20.61 -12.31
CA PRO A 194 -12.52 -21.67 -13.17
C PRO A 194 -11.48 -21.19 -14.20
N GLN A 195 -11.66 -19.99 -14.78
CA GLN A 195 -10.72 -19.43 -15.76
C GLN A 195 -9.33 -19.21 -15.14
N ARG A 196 -9.24 -18.45 -14.05
CA ARG A 196 -8.00 -18.32 -13.25
C ARG A 196 -7.52 -19.66 -12.71
N GLY A 197 -8.48 -20.50 -12.32
CA GLY A 197 -8.26 -21.81 -11.76
C GLY A 197 -7.53 -22.78 -12.70
N LEU A 198 -7.80 -22.71 -14.00
CA LEU A 198 -7.15 -23.55 -15.01
C LEU A 198 -5.64 -23.28 -15.10
N PHE A 199 -5.23 -22.01 -15.08
CA PHE A 199 -3.80 -21.63 -15.00
C PHE A 199 -3.13 -22.21 -13.75
N ARG A 200 -3.80 -22.16 -12.58
CA ARG A 200 -3.28 -22.78 -11.35
C ARG A 200 -3.20 -24.30 -11.42
N LEU A 201 -4.14 -24.98 -12.11
CA LEU A 201 -4.08 -26.43 -12.31
C LEU A 201 -2.86 -26.84 -13.17
N TYR A 202 -2.54 -26.06 -14.22
CA TYR A 202 -1.30 -26.21 -14.97
C TYR A 202 -0.06 -25.91 -14.12
N ARG A 203 -0.11 -24.91 -13.23
CA ARG A 203 1.00 -24.62 -12.33
C ARG A 203 1.32 -25.79 -11.40
N TYR A 204 0.31 -26.43 -10.82
CA TYR A 204 0.54 -27.57 -9.92
C TYR A 204 1.23 -28.76 -10.60
N ILE A 205 0.89 -29.12 -11.84
CA ILE A 205 1.58 -30.22 -12.54
C ILE A 205 3.04 -29.87 -12.86
N ILE A 206 3.35 -28.60 -13.17
CA ILE A 206 4.72 -28.13 -13.41
C ILE A 206 5.57 -28.21 -12.13
N GLU A 207 4.99 -27.94 -10.96
CA GLU A 207 5.70 -27.94 -9.68
C GLU A 207 5.88 -29.36 -9.09
N HIS A 208 5.01 -30.32 -9.44
CA HIS A 208 5.00 -31.65 -8.84
C HIS A 208 5.58 -32.77 -9.72
N ARG A 209 5.89 -32.48 -10.99
CA ARG A 209 6.45 -33.45 -11.95
C ARG A 209 7.70 -32.89 -12.64
N GLY A 210 8.53 -33.78 -13.20
CA GLY A 210 9.78 -33.37 -13.84
C GLY A 210 9.56 -32.66 -15.18
N GLU A 211 10.40 -31.66 -15.50
CA GLU A 211 10.30 -30.83 -16.73
C GLU A 211 10.03 -31.67 -18.00
N ALA A 212 10.81 -32.73 -18.22
CA ALA A 212 10.70 -33.55 -19.43
C ALA A 212 9.35 -34.29 -19.55
N GLU A 213 8.82 -34.80 -18.44
CA GLU A 213 7.52 -35.48 -18.39
C GLU A 213 6.39 -34.49 -18.68
N VAL A 214 6.43 -33.32 -18.02
CA VAL A 214 5.44 -32.25 -18.17
C VAL A 214 5.42 -31.74 -19.61
N LEU A 215 6.58 -31.40 -20.19
CA LEU A 215 6.66 -30.92 -21.57
C LEU A 215 6.18 -31.98 -22.58
N GLN A 216 6.50 -33.26 -22.38
CA GLN A 216 6.02 -34.35 -23.23
C GLN A 216 4.49 -34.48 -23.19
N TRP A 217 3.89 -34.36 -22.00
CA TRP A 217 2.43 -34.42 -21.83
C TRP A 217 1.73 -33.18 -22.40
N LEU A 218 2.26 -31.97 -22.16
CA LEU A 218 1.71 -30.71 -22.64
C LEU A 218 1.66 -30.64 -24.17
N ALA A 219 2.72 -31.09 -24.85
CA ALA A 219 2.80 -31.12 -26.30
C ALA A 219 1.71 -31.98 -26.97
N GLN A 220 1.11 -32.93 -26.24
CA GLN A 220 0.02 -33.78 -26.73
C GLN A 220 -1.36 -33.12 -26.62
N GLN A 221 -1.52 -32.07 -25.81
CA GLN A 221 -2.84 -31.50 -25.50
C GLN A 221 -3.38 -30.54 -26.58
N GLN A 222 -2.52 -30.07 -27.49
CA GLN A 222 -2.87 -29.25 -28.67
C GLN A 222 -3.85 -28.09 -28.38
N ASN A 223 -3.57 -27.29 -27.34
CA ASN A 223 -4.35 -26.11 -26.99
C ASN A 223 -3.49 -25.02 -26.34
N GLU A 224 -3.98 -23.79 -26.39
CA GLU A 224 -3.26 -22.55 -26.05
C GLU A 224 -2.88 -22.48 -24.56
N HIS A 225 -3.65 -23.11 -23.68
CA HIS A 225 -3.33 -23.18 -22.24
C HIS A 225 -2.18 -24.16 -21.97
N ALA A 226 -2.11 -25.27 -22.71
CA ALA A 226 -1.00 -26.21 -22.60
C ALA A 226 0.30 -25.61 -23.16
N GLU A 227 0.22 -24.87 -24.27
CA GLU A 227 1.35 -24.10 -24.79
C GLU A 227 1.82 -23.02 -23.81
N TYR A 228 0.90 -22.25 -23.22
CA TYR A 228 1.22 -21.30 -22.16
C TYR A 228 1.96 -21.98 -21.00
N ALA A 229 1.48 -23.16 -20.58
CA ALA A 229 2.10 -23.96 -19.54
C ALA A 229 3.51 -24.47 -19.92
N MET A 230 3.78 -24.74 -21.20
CA MET A 230 5.15 -25.03 -21.68
C MET A 230 6.05 -23.80 -21.53
N GLY A 231 5.54 -22.61 -21.85
CA GLY A 231 6.23 -21.34 -21.62
C GLY A 231 6.58 -21.11 -20.15
N GLU A 232 5.63 -21.30 -19.24
CA GLU A 232 5.88 -21.20 -17.79
C GLU A 232 6.84 -22.29 -17.28
N CYS A 233 6.73 -23.52 -17.79
CA CYS A 233 7.67 -24.60 -17.47
C CYS A 233 9.11 -24.23 -17.87
N TYR A 234 9.31 -23.65 -19.05
CA TYR A 234 10.62 -23.13 -19.45
C TYR A 234 11.07 -21.94 -18.60
N ARG A 235 10.19 -20.99 -18.26
CA ARG A 235 10.53 -19.84 -17.40
C ARG A 235 11.05 -20.30 -16.04
N LEU A 236 10.33 -21.19 -15.36
CA LEU A 236 10.70 -21.72 -14.05
C LEU A 236 12.04 -22.47 -14.09
N ASN A 237 12.30 -23.22 -15.17
CA ASN A 237 13.59 -23.86 -15.43
C ASN A 237 14.67 -22.90 -15.98
N ARG A 238 14.49 -21.59 -15.84
CA ARG A 238 15.40 -20.49 -16.28
C ARG A 238 15.71 -20.46 -17.78
N LYS A 239 14.92 -21.15 -18.61
CA LYS A 239 15.01 -21.16 -20.08
C LYS A 239 14.19 -20.01 -20.67
N LEU A 240 14.63 -18.79 -20.40
CA LEU A 240 13.85 -17.56 -20.67
C LEU A 240 13.59 -17.28 -22.16
N MET A 241 14.54 -17.63 -23.05
CA MET A 241 14.37 -17.43 -24.50
C MET A 241 13.25 -18.27 -25.14
N PRO A 242 13.19 -19.61 -24.96
CA PRO A 242 12.06 -20.39 -25.47
C PRO A 242 10.74 -20.03 -24.78
N ALA A 243 10.76 -19.67 -23.49
CA ALA A 243 9.58 -19.14 -22.79
C ALA A 243 9.01 -17.88 -23.48
N ASP A 244 9.83 -16.84 -23.68
CA ASP A 244 9.40 -15.62 -24.39
C ASP A 244 8.92 -15.91 -25.80
N SER A 245 9.56 -16.84 -26.52
CA SER A 245 9.15 -17.20 -27.87
C SER A 245 7.73 -17.76 -27.91
N ILE A 246 7.39 -18.68 -27.00
CA ILE A 246 6.03 -19.24 -26.87
C ILE A 246 5.03 -18.15 -26.48
N PHE A 247 5.33 -17.34 -25.46
CA PHE A 247 4.41 -16.28 -25.03
C PHE A 247 4.18 -15.24 -26.14
N ARG A 248 5.23 -14.85 -26.87
CA ARG A 248 5.14 -13.94 -28.02
C ARG A 248 4.27 -14.53 -29.14
N GLU A 249 4.41 -15.82 -29.42
CA GLU A 249 3.59 -16.49 -30.43
C GLU A 249 2.11 -16.53 -30.03
N LEU A 250 1.81 -16.94 -28.79
CA LEU A 250 0.45 -16.94 -28.25
C LEU A 250 -0.20 -15.55 -28.25
N MET A 251 0.58 -14.49 -27.99
CA MET A 251 0.09 -13.10 -28.11
C MET A 251 -0.27 -12.68 -29.55
N LEU A 252 0.27 -13.35 -30.58
CA LEU A 252 -0.07 -13.12 -31.98
C LEU A 252 -1.27 -13.97 -32.45
N ARG A 253 -1.56 -15.09 -31.76
CA ARG A 253 -2.73 -15.96 -31.99
C ARG A 253 -3.56 -16.20 -30.71
N PRO A 254 -4.11 -15.16 -30.07
CA PRO A 254 -4.84 -15.30 -28.81
C PRO A 254 -6.27 -15.82 -29.00
N ALA A 255 -6.40 -17.07 -29.42
CA ALA A 255 -7.67 -17.79 -29.39
C ALA A 255 -7.88 -18.38 -27.97
N ASN A 256 -9.05 -18.11 -27.38
CA ASN A 256 -9.51 -18.70 -26.10
C ASN A 256 -8.62 -18.50 -24.85
N LEU A 257 -7.52 -17.74 -24.93
CA LEU A 257 -6.61 -17.46 -23.81
C LEU A 257 -6.70 -15.97 -23.42
N ASN A 258 -6.77 -15.68 -22.12
CA ASN A 258 -6.73 -14.30 -21.63
C ASN A 258 -5.32 -13.70 -21.80
N MET A 259 -5.23 -12.42 -22.17
CA MET A 259 -3.96 -11.76 -22.52
C MET A 259 -3.14 -11.33 -21.30
N GLN A 260 -3.75 -11.21 -20.13
CA GLN A 260 -3.12 -10.67 -18.93
C GLN A 260 -2.08 -11.67 -18.37
N PRO A 261 -2.37 -12.98 -18.24
CA PRO A 261 -1.35 -14.01 -17.96
C PRO A 261 -0.14 -13.95 -18.90
N LEU A 262 -0.35 -13.84 -20.22
CA LEU A 262 0.75 -13.76 -21.20
C LEU A 262 1.65 -12.55 -20.93
N ARG A 263 1.07 -11.38 -20.66
CA ARG A 263 1.84 -10.16 -20.35
C ARG A 263 2.58 -10.28 -19.01
N LEU A 264 1.94 -10.82 -17.97
CA LEU A 264 2.55 -11.01 -16.65
C LEU A 264 3.70 -12.03 -16.71
N SER A 265 3.53 -13.16 -17.42
CA SER A 265 4.62 -14.13 -17.66
C SER A 265 5.80 -13.53 -18.42
N ARG A 266 5.56 -12.64 -19.40
CA ARG A 266 6.65 -11.91 -20.08
C ARG A 266 7.30 -10.87 -19.17
N ALA A 267 6.54 -10.16 -18.33
CA ALA A 267 7.10 -9.28 -17.31
C ALA A 267 8.03 -10.04 -16.36
N ARG A 268 7.57 -11.18 -15.81
CA ARG A 268 8.39 -12.11 -15.00
C ARG A 268 9.67 -12.50 -15.74
N ALA A 269 9.55 -13.04 -16.96
CA ALA A 269 10.70 -13.49 -17.75
C ALA A 269 11.71 -12.39 -18.10
N PHE A 270 11.27 -11.16 -18.38
CA PHE A 270 12.18 -10.03 -18.65
C PHE A 270 12.82 -9.44 -17.39
N TYR A 271 12.15 -9.47 -16.23
CA TYR A 271 12.79 -9.15 -14.95
C TYR A 271 13.85 -10.18 -14.58
N GLU A 272 13.56 -11.48 -14.79
CA GLU A 272 14.55 -12.57 -14.63
C GLU A 272 15.74 -12.42 -15.59
N ALA A 273 15.51 -11.90 -16.81
CA ALA A 273 16.55 -11.62 -17.79
C ALA A 273 17.34 -10.32 -17.51
N GLY A 274 17.07 -9.59 -16.43
CA GLY A 274 17.74 -8.33 -16.09
C GLY A 274 17.39 -7.17 -17.03
N LYS A 275 16.19 -7.15 -17.62
CA LYS A 275 15.73 -6.13 -18.57
C LYS A 275 14.48 -5.39 -18.05
N PRO A 276 14.60 -4.62 -16.95
CA PRO A 276 13.45 -4.12 -16.21
C PRO A 276 12.58 -3.11 -16.97
N GLU A 277 13.14 -2.36 -17.92
CA GLU A 277 12.42 -1.41 -18.79
C GLU A 277 11.42 -2.16 -19.71
N ILE A 278 11.86 -3.27 -20.29
CA ILE A 278 11.02 -4.14 -21.12
C ILE A 278 10.00 -4.85 -20.22
N ALA A 279 10.44 -5.35 -19.07
CA ALA A 279 9.61 -6.10 -18.13
C ALA A 279 8.42 -5.29 -17.61
N GLN A 280 8.67 -4.07 -17.11
CA GLN A 280 7.59 -3.20 -16.63
C GLN A 280 6.64 -2.80 -17.78
N SER A 281 7.12 -2.69 -19.02
CA SER A 281 6.25 -2.33 -20.15
C SER A 281 5.16 -3.39 -20.37
N PHE A 282 5.47 -4.67 -20.16
CA PHE A 282 4.46 -5.74 -20.20
C PHE A 282 3.55 -5.73 -18.97
N PHE A 283 4.08 -5.42 -17.78
CA PHE A 283 3.27 -5.25 -16.58
C PHE A 283 2.23 -4.12 -16.74
N TRP A 284 2.66 -2.94 -17.18
CA TRP A 284 1.76 -1.81 -17.40
C TRP A 284 0.76 -2.08 -18.53
N GLN A 285 1.17 -2.73 -19.63
CA GLN A 285 0.21 -3.23 -20.63
C GLN A 285 -0.84 -4.19 -20.03
N ALA A 286 -0.52 -4.97 -19.00
CA ALA A 286 -1.49 -5.84 -18.33
C ALA A 286 -2.50 -5.02 -17.50
N VAL A 287 -2.02 -4.00 -16.77
CA VAL A 287 -2.84 -3.03 -16.02
C VAL A 287 -3.73 -2.21 -16.95
N ASP A 288 -3.13 -1.50 -17.90
CA ASP A 288 -3.82 -0.50 -18.74
C ASP A 288 -4.89 -1.10 -19.65
N SER A 289 -4.77 -2.40 -19.97
CA SER A 289 -5.75 -3.14 -20.78
C SER A 289 -6.77 -3.94 -19.97
N ILE A 290 -6.86 -3.75 -18.64
CA ILE A 290 -7.96 -4.29 -17.83
C ILE A 290 -9.30 -3.79 -18.41
N ALA A 291 -10.14 -4.72 -18.87
CA ALA A 291 -11.47 -4.43 -19.39
C ALA A 291 -12.58 -5.06 -18.52
N SER A 292 -12.22 -5.98 -17.63
CA SER A 292 -13.13 -6.74 -16.76
C SER A 292 -12.52 -7.03 -15.39
N GLN A 293 -13.34 -7.46 -14.44
CA GLN A 293 -12.87 -7.97 -13.14
C GLN A 293 -11.94 -9.18 -13.30
N LEU A 294 -12.13 -10.03 -14.30
CA LEU A 294 -11.26 -11.17 -14.58
C LEU A 294 -9.83 -10.72 -14.94
N ASP A 295 -9.70 -9.66 -15.73
CA ASP A 295 -8.40 -9.10 -16.10
C ASP A 295 -7.69 -8.50 -14.87
N ALA A 296 -8.44 -7.76 -14.05
CA ALA A 296 -7.94 -7.19 -12.80
C ALA A 296 -7.51 -8.28 -11.82
N ASP A 297 -8.27 -9.37 -11.73
CA ASP A 297 -7.97 -10.51 -10.87
C ASP A 297 -6.66 -11.23 -11.26
N PHE A 298 -6.33 -11.31 -12.55
CA PHE A 298 -5.04 -11.85 -13.00
C PHE A 298 -3.88 -10.94 -12.59
N VAL A 299 -4.02 -9.62 -12.73
CA VAL A 299 -3.01 -8.65 -12.26
C VAL A 299 -2.89 -8.69 -10.73
N PHE A 300 -4.01 -8.82 -10.01
CA PHE A 300 -4.03 -8.97 -8.55
C PHE A 300 -3.33 -10.25 -8.09
N ASP A 301 -3.46 -11.37 -8.83
CA ASP A 301 -2.81 -12.64 -8.50
C ASP A 301 -1.27 -12.54 -8.42
N ASP A 302 -0.63 -11.63 -9.16
CA ASP A 302 0.81 -11.37 -9.09
C ASP A 302 1.23 -10.57 -7.84
N MET A 303 0.32 -9.80 -7.22
CA MET A 303 0.62 -8.84 -6.14
C MET A 303 -0.18 -9.03 -4.84
N LYS A 304 -1.09 -10.00 -4.78
CA LYS A 304 -1.83 -10.42 -3.56
C LYS A 304 -0.93 -10.66 -2.33
N TYR A 305 0.34 -10.93 -2.56
CA TYR A 305 1.37 -11.15 -1.54
C TYR A 305 1.88 -9.88 -0.85
N ILE A 306 1.62 -8.68 -1.38
CA ILE A 306 2.13 -7.41 -0.82
C ILE A 306 1.02 -6.40 -0.43
N VAL A 307 -0.25 -6.72 -0.68
CA VAL A 307 -1.38 -5.87 -0.25
C VAL A 307 -1.61 -5.99 1.26
N SER A 308 -2.11 -4.93 1.90
CA SER A 308 -2.62 -4.95 3.28
C SER A 308 -4.09 -5.39 3.33
N ASP A 309 -4.61 -5.66 4.53
CA ASP A 309 -6.03 -5.95 4.75
C ASP A 309 -6.93 -4.79 4.27
N ASP A 310 -6.52 -3.54 4.48
CA ASP A 310 -7.26 -2.34 4.06
C ASP A 310 -7.25 -2.18 2.53
N GLU A 311 -6.11 -2.47 1.88
CA GLU A 311 -6.00 -2.46 0.40
C GLU A 311 -6.76 -3.61 -0.25
N TYR A 312 -6.84 -4.77 0.42
CA TYR A 312 -7.63 -5.90 -0.04
C TYR A 312 -9.14 -5.63 0.10
N ASP A 313 -9.57 -5.03 1.21
CA ASP A 313 -10.95 -4.55 1.37
C ASP A 313 -11.28 -3.45 0.34
N ALA A 314 -10.35 -2.55 0.05
CA ALA A 314 -10.51 -1.57 -1.03
C ALA A 314 -10.66 -2.25 -2.40
N TYR A 315 -9.72 -3.12 -2.79
CA TYR A 315 -9.75 -3.85 -4.07
C TYR A 315 -11.05 -4.65 -4.27
N THR A 316 -11.50 -5.36 -3.24
CA THR A 316 -12.74 -6.16 -3.30
C THR A 316 -14.02 -5.33 -3.32
N SER A 317 -13.93 -4.02 -3.07
CA SER A 317 -15.05 -3.07 -3.19
C SER A 317 -15.15 -2.41 -4.57
N LEU A 318 -14.11 -2.50 -5.41
CA LEU A 318 -14.08 -1.90 -6.75
C LEU A 318 -15.02 -2.63 -7.71
N THR A 319 -15.62 -1.88 -8.65
CA THR A 319 -16.68 -2.39 -9.54
C THR A 319 -16.47 -2.09 -11.02
N SER A 320 -15.55 -1.19 -11.37
CA SER A 320 -15.31 -0.75 -12.74
C SER A 320 -13.86 -0.98 -13.22
N PRO A 321 -13.63 -1.16 -14.54
CA PRO A 321 -12.29 -1.30 -15.10
C PRO A 321 -11.35 -0.12 -14.82
N GLN A 322 -11.87 1.11 -14.70
CA GLN A 322 -11.05 2.28 -14.37
C GLN A 322 -10.59 2.23 -12.91
N GLU A 323 -11.48 1.93 -11.96
CA GLU A 323 -11.14 1.79 -10.55
C GLU A 323 -10.03 0.76 -10.32
N TYR A 324 -10.06 -0.38 -11.03
CA TYR A 324 -8.99 -1.37 -10.97
C TYR A 324 -7.64 -0.82 -11.49
N ARG A 325 -7.64 -0.10 -12.62
CA ARG A 325 -6.42 0.55 -13.16
C ARG A 325 -5.84 1.56 -12.17
N ASP A 326 -6.69 2.45 -11.66
CA ASP A 326 -6.30 3.51 -10.71
C ASP A 326 -5.72 2.90 -9.43
N PHE A 327 -6.32 1.81 -8.93
CA PHE A 327 -5.80 1.06 -7.77
C PHE A 327 -4.38 0.53 -8.02
N PHE A 328 -4.12 -0.12 -9.17
CA PHE A 328 -2.81 -0.67 -9.47
C PHE A 328 -1.74 0.43 -9.71
N HIS A 329 -2.07 1.47 -10.48
CA HIS A 329 -1.18 2.63 -10.70
C HIS A 329 -0.81 3.28 -9.37
N LYS A 330 -1.81 3.66 -8.57
CA LYS A 330 -1.60 4.28 -7.25
C LYS A 330 -0.75 3.40 -6.33
N MET A 331 -1.02 2.10 -6.25
CA MET A 331 -0.29 1.19 -5.36
C MET A 331 1.20 1.13 -5.74
N TRP A 332 1.53 0.92 -7.02
CA TRP A 332 2.92 0.79 -7.44
C TRP A 332 3.69 2.11 -7.45
N LEU A 333 3.07 3.22 -7.84
CA LEU A 333 3.71 4.53 -7.84
C LEU A 333 3.94 5.06 -6.42
N SER A 334 2.97 4.90 -5.51
CA SER A 334 3.12 5.36 -4.11
C SER A 334 4.14 4.57 -3.29
N ARG A 335 4.52 3.36 -3.74
CA ARG A 335 5.53 2.52 -3.09
C ARG A 335 6.89 2.53 -3.79
N ASP A 336 7.02 3.21 -4.93
CA ASP A 336 8.29 3.34 -5.60
C ASP A 336 9.21 4.26 -4.78
N PRO A 337 10.40 3.81 -4.35
CA PRO A 337 11.39 4.70 -3.72
C PRO A 337 11.90 5.79 -4.67
N MET A 338 11.66 5.66 -5.99
CA MET A 338 12.13 6.60 -7.00
C MET A 338 11.08 6.83 -8.12
N PRO A 339 9.93 7.49 -7.86
CA PRO A 339 8.89 7.69 -8.88
C PRO A 339 9.33 8.54 -10.08
N ALA A 340 10.46 9.26 -9.96
CA ALA A 340 11.07 10.00 -11.07
C ALA A 340 11.93 9.12 -11.99
N ALA A 341 12.36 7.93 -11.55
CA ALA A 341 13.15 7.02 -12.39
C ALA A 341 12.31 6.45 -13.54
N HIS A 342 12.96 6.12 -14.67
CA HIS A 342 12.27 5.46 -15.79
C HIS A 342 11.77 4.05 -15.44
N VAL A 343 12.32 3.41 -14.42
CA VAL A 343 11.97 2.06 -13.97
C VAL A 343 11.42 2.11 -12.55
N ASN A 344 10.23 1.54 -12.33
CA ASN A 344 9.68 1.42 -10.99
C ASN A 344 10.50 0.41 -10.17
N GLN A 345 11.22 0.92 -9.16
CA GLN A 345 12.23 0.14 -8.44
C GLN A 345 11.59 -0.88 -7.49
N ARG A 346 10.42 -0.56 -6.95
CA ARG A 346 9.65 -1.47 -6.09
C ARG A 346 9.03 -2.62 -6.89
N LEU A 347 8.52 -2.35 -8.09
CA LEU A 347 8.00 -3.37 -9.02
C LEU A 347 9.11 -4.30 -9.51
N ALA A 348 10.26 -3.75 -9.91
CA ALA A 348 11.42 -4.53 -10.31
C ALA A 348 11.95 -5.42 -9.16
N GLU A 349 11.93 -4.90 -7.93
CA GLU A 349 12.20 -5.73 -6.75
C GLU A 349 11.13 -6.80 -6.51
N HIS A 350 9.85 -6.48 -6.67
CA HIS A 350 8.76 -7.43 -6.43
C HIS A 350 8.96 -8.71 -7.23
N TYR A 351 9.22 -8.58 -8.53
CA TYR A 351 9.46 -9.73 -9.39
C TYR A 351 10.74 -10.50 -9.04
N ARG A 352 11.80 -9.80 -8.61
CA ARG A 352 13.02 -10.43 -8.07
C ARG A 352 12.70 -11.28 -6.82
N ARG A 353 11.88 -10.76 -5.90
CA ARG A 353 11.49 -11.45 -4.67
C ARG A 353 10.53 -12.60 -4.92
N LEU A 354 9.53 -12.40 -5.78
CA LEU A 354 8.59 -13.42 -6.20
C LEU A 354 9.34 -14.59 -6.83
N ARG A 355 10.29 -14.32 -7.72
CA ARG A 355 11.11 -15.36 -8.35
C ARG A 355 11.97 -16.15 -7.36
N PHE A 356 12.53 -15.47 -6.37
CA PHE A 356 13.28 -16.12 -5.28
C PHE A 356 12.35 -16.98 -4.40
N ALA A 357 11.12 -16.55 -4.15
CA ALA A 357 10.12 -17.33 -3.42
C ALA A 357 9.62 -18.54 -4.21
N GLU A 358 9.44 -18.44 -5.54
CA GLU A 358 9.18 -19.58 -6.44
C GLU A 358 10.27 -20.66 -6.33
N GLU A 359 11.53 -20.27 -6.08
CA GLU A 359 12.67 -21.19 -5.98
C GLU A 359 12.86 -21.77 -4.57
N ASN A 360 12.66 -20.98 -3.51
CA ASN A 360 13.08 -21.35 -2.15
C ASN A 360 11.91 -21.62 -1.18
N TYR A 361 10.73 -21.07 -1.47
CA TYR A 361 9.61 -21.03 -0.52
C TYR A 361 8.32 -21.63 -1.07
N ALA A 362 8.33 -22.21 -2.27
CA ALA A 362 7.17 -22.89 -2.85
C ALA A 362 6.60 -23.96 -1.88
N PHE A 363 5.29 -23.87 -1.64
CA PHE A 363 4.50 -24.83 -0.85
C PHE A 363 3.00 -24.59 -1.05
N ASP A 364 2.33 -25.54 -1.70
CA ASP A 364 0.87 -25.58 -1.91
C ASP A 364 0.16 -26.61 -1.01
N GLY A 365 0.90 -27.25 -0.10
CA GLY A 365 0.40 -28.27 0.80
C GLY A 365 -0.51 -27.73 1.91
N PHE A 366 -1.05 -28.66 2.71
CA PHE A 366 -2.08 -28.31 3.70
C PHE A 366 -1.51 -27.66 4.96
N ARG A 367 -1.96 -26.42 5.24
CA ARG A 367 -1.76 -25.72 6.52
C ARG A 367 -2.87 -26.12 7.50
N THR A 368 -2.69 -27.23 8.21
CA THR A 368 -3.70 -27.75 9.15
C THR A 368 -3.47 -27.19 10.56
N TRP A 369 -4.47 -27.36 11.44
CA TRP A 369 -4.33 -27.00 12.85
C TRP A 369 -3.38 -27.95 13.59
N PHE A 370 -3.34 -29.24 13.20
CA PHE A 370 -2.50 -30.23 13.86
C PHE A 370 -1.03 -30.16 13.43
N ASN A 371 -0.72 -29.59 12.26
CA ASN A 371 0.64 -29.25 11.82
C ASN A 371 1.01 -27.77 12.07
N SER A 372 0.18 -27.04 12.82
CA SER A 372 0.50 -25.71 13.31
C SER A 372 1.51 -25.81 14.46
N PRO A 373 2.64 -25.07 14.43
CA PRO A 373 3.50 -24.93 15.61
C PRO A 373 2.81 -24.08 16.69
N ASP A 374 1.97 -23.10 16.30
CA ASP A 374 1.08 -22.41 17.23
C ASP A 374 -0.11 -23.30 17.60
N ARG A 375 0.04 -24.03 18.71
CA ARG A 375 -1.02 -24.88 19.30
C ARG A 375 -1.98 -24.11 20.21
N SER A 376 -1.58 -22.94 20.71
CA SER A 376 -2.35 -22.13 21.65
C SER A 376 -3.13 -21.01 20.97
N THR A 377 -2.98 -20.83 19.66
CA THR A 377 -3.67 -19.82 18.83
C THR A 377 -3.38 -18.38 19.23
N TYR A 378 -2.12 -18.10 19.62
CA TYR A 378 -1.66 -16.74 19.87
C TYR A 378 -1.68 -15.90 18.58
N LEU A 379 -1.23 -16.47 17.45
CA LEU A 379 -1.12 -15.79 16.18
C LEU A 379 -2.50 -15.60 15.54
N LYS A 380 -2.92 -14.34 15.45
CA LYS A 380 -4.11 -13.93 14.70
C LYS A 380 -3.67 -13.44 13.32
N TYR A 381 -3.84 -14.31 12.33
CA TYR A 381 -3.49 -14.01 10.95
C TYR A 381 -4.41 -12.96 10.33
N THR A 382 -3.83 -12.16 9.44
CA THR A 382 -4.48 -11.12 8.64
C THR A 382 -5.38 -11.75 7.56
N LYS A 383 -6.30 -11.00 6.95
CA LYS A 383 -7.10 -11.51 5.82
C LYS A 383 -6.18 -11.91 4.66
N VAL A 384 -5.18 -11.09 4.39
CA VAL A 384 -4.21 -11.29 3.29
C VAL A 384 -3.32 -12.52 3.46
N TYR A 385 -3.12 -13.03 4.69
CA TYR A 385 -2.42 -14.31 4.91
C TYR A 385 -3.13 -15.48 4.22
N PHE A 386 -4.47 -15.48 4.20
CA PHE A 386 -5.27 -16.58 3.61
C PHE A 386 -5.36 -16.53 2.08
N LEU A 387 -4.85 -15.48 1.43
CA LEU A 387 -4.69 -15.43 -0.02
C LEU A 387 -3.57 -16.37 -0.51
N ASN A 388 -2.70 -16.81 0.40
CA ASN A 388 -1.53 -17.62 0.09
C ASN A 388 -1.83 -19.10 -0.19
N HIS A 389 -1.54 -19.51 -1.42
CA HIS A 389 -1.66 -20.91 -1.86
C HIS A 389 -0.44 -21.41 -2.64
N GLU A 390 0.64 -20.62 -2.73
CA GLU A 390 1.83 -20.95 -3.52
C GLU A 390 3.11 -21.01 -2.66
N PHE A 391 3.16 -20.36 -1.50
CA PHE A 391 4.37 -20.27 -0.67
C PHE A 391 4.18 -20.73 0.78
N ASN A 392 5.24 -21.14 1.47
CA ASN A 392 5.23 -21.29 2.93
C ASN A 392 5.25 -19.91 3.63
N ASP A 393 5.19 -19.89 4.96
CA ASP A 393 5.04 -18.61 5.69
C ASP A 393 6.32 -17.75 5.60
N LYS A 394 7.50 -18.35 5.35
CA LYS A 394 8.74 -17.61 5.05
C LYS A 394 8.62 -16.83 3.74
N GLY A 395 8.05 -17.43 2.70
CA GLY A 395 7.82 -16.77 1.42
C GLY A 395 6.94 -15.52 1.53
N LEU A 396 5.90 -15.57 2.37
CA LEU A 396 5.04 -14.40 2.63
C LEU A 396 5.80 -13.24 3.29
N VAL A 397 6.62 -13.53 4.31
CA VAL A 397 7.43 -12.51 4.97
C VAL A 397 8.49 -11.98 4.00
N PHE A 398 9.14 -12.84 3.22
CA PHE A 398 10.20 -12.45 2.29
C PHE A 398 9.70 -11.55 1.15
N ILE A 399 8.56 -11.86 0.52
CA ILE A 399 8.03 -11.06 -0.58
C ILE A 399 7.70 -9.62 -0.12
N ARG A 400 7.22 -9.47 1.12
CA ARG A 400 6.87 -8.17 1.75
C ARG A 400 8.07 -7.41 2.31
N GLN A 401 8.89 -8.07 3.11
CA GLN A 401 9.93 -7.41 3.91
C GLN A 401 11.33 -7.48 3.27
N GLY A 402 11.52 -8.37 2.30
CA GLY A 402 12.80 -8.65 1.66
C GLY A 402 13.67 -9.62 2.49
N PRO A 403 14.95 -9.74 2.14
CA PRO A 403 15.92 -10.45 2.96
C PRO A 403 15.95 -9.87 4.38
N PRO A 404 16.00 -10.70 5.43
CA PRO A 404 16.18 -10.24 6.79
C PRO A 404 17.55 -9.59 7.00
N ASP A 405 17.62 -8.67 7.96
CA ASP A 405 18.87 -8.00 8.33
C ASP A 405 19.76 -8.91 9.21
N ASP A 406 19.18 -9.94 9.87
CA ASP A 406 19.90 -11.01 10.58
C ASP A 406 19.07 -12.32 10.64
N THR A 407 19.73 -13.48 10.72
CA THR A 407 19.10 -14.80 10.75
C THR A 407 19.74 -15.76 11.75
N ALA A 408 18.91 -16.51 12.47
CA ALA A 408 19.33 -17.65 13.28
C ALA A 408 18.66 -18.93 12.75
N LEU A 409 19.43 -20.00 12.55
CA LEU A 409 18.97 -21.30 12.07
C LEU A 409 19.40 -22.39 13.07
N SER A 410 18.45 -23.23 13.47
CA SER A 410 18.64 -24.32 14.42
C SER A 410 18.15 -25.62 13.77
N VAL A 411 19.09 -26.54 13.50
CA VAL A 411 18.83 -27.86 12.90
C VAL A 411 19.68 -28.89 13.64
N GLY A 412 19.06 -29.80 14.39
CA GLY A 412 19.77 -30.72 15.27
C GLY A 412 19.07 -32.08 15.42
N GLN A 413 19.74 -33.03 16.06
CA GLN A 413 19.12 -34.32 16.38
C GLN A 413 18.18 -34.19 17.58
N GLY A 414 16.87 -34.37 17.35
CA GLY A 414 15.83 -34.35 18.38
C GLY A 414 15.04 -33.05 18.51
N SER A 415 15.35 -32.02 17.70
CA SER A 415 14.60 -30.78 17.64
C SER A 415 13.99 -30.53 16.26
N ASN A 416 12.84 -29.86 16.22
CA ASN A 416 12.21 -29.45 14.96
C ASN A 416 13.08 -28.40 14.23
N PRO A 417 13.24 -28.47 12.90
CA PRO A 417 13.93 -27.42 12.14
C PRO A 417 13.29 -26.05 12.40
N ASN A 418 14.10 -25.11 12.88
CA ASN A 418 13.66 -23.78 13.27
C ASN A 418 14.56 -22.69 12.70
N GLU A 419 13.95 -21.65 12.14
CA GLU A 419 14.65 -20.49 11.64
C GLU A 419 14.01 -19.23 12.25
N SER A 420 14.76 -18.15 12.33
CA SER A 420 14.22 -16.86 12.74
C SER A 420 14.89 -15.74 11.98
N TRP A 421 14.11 -14.71 11.69
CA TRP A 421 14.45 -13.58 10.86
C TRP A 421 14.24 -12.31 11.66
N ARG A 422 15.26 -11.47 11.74
CA ARG A 422 15.20 -10.16 12.38
C ARG A 422 15.34 -9.07 11.32
N TYR A 423 14.51 -8.06 11.45
CA TYR A 423 14.58 -6.83 10.65
C TYR A 423 14.80 -5.67 11.62
N TYR A 424 15.93 -4.97 11.47
CA TYR A 424 16.33 -3.94 12.43
C TYR A 424 15.44 -2.71 12.37
N LYS A 425 15.36 -1.99 13.49
CA LYS A 425 14.66 -0.71 13.58
C LYS A 425 15.29 0.34 12.66
N THR A 426 14.46 1.03 11.88
CA THR A 426 14.82 2.18 11.04
C THR A 426 14.13 3.45 11.56
N PRO A 427 14.41 4.64 11.00
CA PRO A 427 13.67 5.86 11.37
C PRO A 427 12.16 5.80 11.06
N ASP A 428 11.78 5.03 10.03
CA ASP A 428 10.39 4.87 9.57
C ASP A 428 9.67 3.64 10.15
N ARG A 429 10.39 2.64 10.70
CA ARG A 429 9.82 1.35 11.13
C ARG A 429 10.42 0.84 12.43
N ASN A 430 9.59 0.19 13.23
CA ASN A 430 10.05 -0.58 14.39
C ASN A 430 10.74 -1.88 13.93
N GLU A 431 11.54 -2.45 14.84
CA GLU A 431 12.09 -3.79 14.68
C GLU A 431 10.97 -4.84 14.53
N LEU A 432 11.19 -5.83 13.68
CA LEU A 432 10.31 -6.99 13.48
C LEU A 432 11.12 -8.27 13.64
N THR A 433 10.58 -9.24 14.40
CA THR A 433 11.18 -10.57 14.54
C THR A 433 10.15 -11.63 14.18
N PHE A 434 10.53 -12.57 13.32
CA PHE A 434 9.69 -13.70 12.91
C PHE A 434 10.39 -15.01 13.26
N HIS A 435 9.61 -15.95 13.79
CA HIS A 435 10.07 -17.29 14.12
C HIS A 435 9.32 -18.31 13.23
N PHE A 436 10.03 -19.25 12.62
CA PHE A 436 9.47 -20.24 11.71
C PHE A 436 9.88 -21.65 12.15
N VAL A 437 8.94 -22.59 12.13
CA VAL A 437 9.17 -23.99 12.52
C VAL A 437 8.55 -24.91 11.46
N ILE A 438 9.25 -26.00 11.14
CA ILE A 438 8.63 -27.19 10.53
C ILE A 438 8.24 -28.12 11.71
N ALA A 439 6.94 -28.36 11.91
CA ALA A 439 6.48 -29.23 13.00
C ALA A 439 6.76 -30.72 12.72
N ASP A 440 6.83 -31.57 13.75
CA ASP A 440 7.23 -32.99 13.65
C ASP A 440 6.36 -33.83 12.68
N ASN A 441 5.12 -33.39 12.47
CA ASN A 441 4.13 -34.03 11.61
C ASN A 441 3.85 -33.26 10.31
N ALA A 442 4.64 -32.23 10.03
CA ALA A 442 4.65 -31.53 8.75
C ALA A 442 5.47 -32.32 7.71
N VAL A 443 5.21 -32.06 6.44
CA VAL A 443 5.91 -32.69 5.31
C VAL A 443 6.47 -31.64 4.36
N GLY A 444 7.63 -31.92 3.77
CA GLY A 444 8.28 -31.03 2.80
C GLY A 444 8.60 -29.65 3.36
N ASN A 445 8.53 -28.63 2.51
CA ASN A 445 8.95 -27.25 2.79
C ASN A 445 7.92 -26.44 3.62
N ASN A 446 7.15 -27.07 4.52
CA ASN A 446 6.06 -26.46 5.28
C ASN A 446 6.55 -25.62 6.47
N TRP A 447 7.34 -24.58 6.21
CA TRP A 447 7.72 -23.60 7.22
C TRP A 447 6.51 -22.78 7.67
N ARG A 448 6.22 -22.81 8.96
CA ARG A 448 5.07 -22.12 9.56
C ARG A 448 5.51 -21.12 10.64
N LEU A 449 4.83 -19.97 10.72
CA LEU A 449 5.07 -18.99 11.79
C LEU A 449 4.75 -19.59 13.17
N THR A 450 5.65 -19.38 14.14
CA THR A 450 5.43 -19.73 15.55
C THR A 450 5.49 -18.46 16.42
N PRO A 451 4.66 -18.33 17.48
CA PRO A 451 4.71 -17.20 18.40
C PRO A 451 5.84 -17.33 19.45
N ILE A 452 6.35 -18.55 19.68
CA ILE A 452 7.24 -18.88 20.80
C ILE A 452 8.29 -19.89 20.31
N LEU A 453 9.50 -19.79 20.85
CA LEU A 453 10.55 -20.82 20.78
C LEU A 453 10.69 -21.50 22.14
N THR A 454 10.44 -22.81 22.22
CA THR A 454 10.45 -23.55 23.51
C THR A 454 11.63 -24.49 23.68
N ASP A 455 12.35 -24.79 22.60
CA ASP A 455 13.50 -25.69 22.61
C ASP A 455 14.77 -24.96 23.07
N PRO A 456 15.54 -25.48 24.05
CA PRO A 456 16.79 -24.87 24.51
C PRO A 456 17.77 -24.55 23.38
N ALA A 457 17.94 -25.44 22.40
CA ALA A 457 18.87 -25.23 21.28
C ALA A 457 18.40 -24.09 20.34
N MET A 458 17.08 -23.86 20.24
CA MET A 458 16.55 -22.69 19.52
C MET A 458 16.80 -21.39 20.30
N LEU A 459 16.78 -21.43 21.63
CA LEU A 459 17.05 -20.25 22.47
C LEU A 459 18.55 -19.90 22.50
N GLU A 460 19.42 -20.91 22.56
CA GLU A 460 20.88 -20.75 22.61
C GLU A 460 21.44 -20.01 21.40
N GLU A 461 21.02 -20.38 20.18
CA GLU A 461 21.42 -19.68 18.93
C GLU A 461 20.97 -18.20 18.87
N ARG A 462 20.05 -17.78 19.75
CA ARG A 462 19.43 -16.44 19.75
C ARG A 462 19.78 -15.62 21.00
N LEU A 463 20.66 -16.09 21.89
CA LEU A 463 21.05 -15.37 23.10
C LEU A 463 21.58 -13.95 22.81
N HIS A 464 22.26 -13.77 21.68
CA HIS A 464 22.79 -12.48 21.24
C HIS A 464 21.71 -11.49 20.74
N TRP A 465 20.47 -11.95 20.48
CA TRP A 465 19.40 -11.09 19.96
C TRP A 465 18.69 -10.26 21.05
N GLY A 466 18.68 -10.73 22.30
CA GLY A 466 18.10 -9.97 23.40
C GLY A 466 17.91 -10.77 24.69
N PRO A 467 17.62 -10.10 25.81
CA PRO A 467 17.55 -10.73 27.13
C PRO A 467 16.36 -11.69 27.30
N ILE A 468 15.39 -11.72 26.37
CA ILE A 468 14.26 -12.65 26.44
C ILE A 468 14.70 -14.11 26.26
N TYR A 469 15.61 -14.40 25.31
CA TYR A 469 16.08 -15.75 25.05
C TYR A 469 16.85 -16.33 26.25
N MET A 470 17.74 -15.54 26.86
CA MET A 470 18.47 -15.94 28.07
C MET A 470 17.57 -16.11 29.30
N ARG A 471 16.55 -15.24 29.45
CA ARG A 471 15.53 -15.39 30.49
C ARG A 471 14.72 -16.67 30.31
N MET A 472 14.30 -17.00 29.08
CA MET A 472 13.58 -18.24 28.79
C MET A 472 14.43 -19.50 29.01
N LEU A 473 15.75 -19.43 28.75
CA LEU A 473 16.66 -20.55 28.93
C LEU A 473 16.94 -20.87 30.41
N THR A 474 16.96 -19.85 31.29
CA THR A 474 17.32 -20.01 32.72
C THR A 474 16.15 -19.91 33.71
N ALA A 475 14.95 -19.53 33.26
CA ALA A 475 13.77 -19.37 34.10
C ALA A 475 13.30 -20.67 34.78
N SER A 476 12.74 -20.54 35.99
CA SER A 476 11.89 -21.59 36.55
C SER A 476 10.61 -21.78 35.72
N ASN A 477 9.97 -22.94 35.83
CA ASN A 477 8.74 -23.26 35.08
C ASN A 477 7.64 -22.18 35.19
N THR A 478 7.50 -21.53 36.35
CA THR A 478 6.50 -20.48 36.58
C THR A 478 6.88 -19.15 35.93
N GLU A 479 8.16 -18.76 35.99
CA GLU A 479 8.65 -17.53 35.35
C GLU A 479 8.68 -17.65 33.83
N ARG A 480 9.02 -18.85 33.34
CA ARG A 480 9.09 -19.18 31.91
C ARG A 480 7.77 -18.88 31.20
N LEU A 481 6.62 -19.17 31.82
CA LEU A 481 5.30 -18.85 31.27
C LEU A 481 5.11 -17.34 31.02
N ASN A 482 5.68 -16.48 31.87
CA ASN A 482 5.60 -15.03 31.67
C ASN A 482 6.46 -14.59 30.47
N TYR A 483 7.65 -15.17 30.31
CA TYR A 483 8.53 -14.86 29.17
C TYR A 483 8.03 -15.46 27.85
N GLU A 484 7.37 -16.62 27.89
CA GLU A 484 6.67 -17.20 26.75
C GLU A 484 5.51 -16.31 26.28
N ASN A 485 4.74 -15.71 27.19
CA ASN A 485 3.74 -14.69 26.85
C ASN A 485 4.38 -13.41 26.30
N GLU A 486 5.50 -12.93 26.88
CA GLU A 486 6.24 -11.76 26.38
C GLU A 486 6.74 -11.97 24.93
N MET A 487 7.25 -13.17 24.61
CA MET A 487 7.67 -13.55 23.27
C MET A 487 6.49 -13.70 22.31
N ALA A 488 5.38 -14.27 22.77
CA ALA A 488 4.15 -14.39 21.99
C ALA A 488 3.60 -13.02 21.60
N ASP A 489 3.54 -12.05 22.53
CA ASP A 489 3.11 -10.69 22.24
C ASP A 489 4.01 -9.99 21.22
N GLN A 490 5.34 -10.11 21.36
CA GLN A 490 6.31 -9.57 20.40
C GLN A 490 6.13 -10.18 18.99
N SER A 491 5.91 -11.50 18.92
CA SER A 491 5.65 -12.21 17.67
C SER A 491 4.30 -11.84 17.06
N VAL A 492 3.25 -11.68 17.86
CA VAL A 492 1.92 -11.24 17.40
C VAL A 492 1.99 -9.84 16.79
N GLN A 493 2.71 -8.90 17.41
CA GLN A 493 2.91 -7.57 16.81
C GLN A 493 3.75 -7.66 15.53
N SER A 494 4.84 -8.43 15.52
CA SER A 494 5.71 -8.59 14.35
C SER A 494 4.97 -9.22 13.16
N VAL A 495 4.17 -10.27 13.39
CA VAL A 495 3.31 -10.90 12.38
C VAL A 495 2.22 -9.93 11.89
N LYS A 496 1.53 -9.24 12.80
CA LYS A 496 0.47 -8.29 12.43
C LYS A 496 0.99 -7.14 11.58
N VAL A 497 2.12 -6.53 11.96
CA VAL A 497 2.72 -5.40 11.23
C VAL A 497 3.40 -5.90 9.95
N GLY A 498 4.17 -6.99 10.04
CA GLY A 498 4.91 -7.57 8.92
C GLY A 498 4.06 -8.08 7.77
N LEU A 499 2.88 -8.65 8.07
CA LEU A 499 1.95 -9.12 7.04
C LEU A 499 0.98 -8.04 6.51
N ASN A 500 0.98 -6.83 7.09
CA ASN A 500 0.20 -5.67 6.62
C ASN A 500 1.05 -4.48 6.17
N SER A 501 2.37 -4.65 6.09
CA SER A 501 3.30 -3.64 5.58
C SER A 501 4.15 -4.20 4.43
N ASP A 502 4.84 -3.29 3.75
CA ASP A 502 5.72 -3.58 2.61
C ASP A 502 7.00 -2.75 2.73
N ARG A 503 8.17 -3.35 2.54
CA ARG A 503 9.50 -2.70 2.66
C ARG A 503 10.22 -2.82 1.32
N HIS A 504 10.76 -1.73 0.80
CA HIS A 504 11.70 -1.78 -0.33
C HIS A 504 13.12 -2.13 0.16
N THR A 505 13.87 -2.92 -0.61
CA THR A 505 15.31 -3.15 -0.39
C THR A 505 16.14 -3.11 -1.67
N TRP A 506 17.33 -2.51 -1.59
CA TRP A 506 18.29 -2.51 -2.69
C TRP A 506 19.10 -3.81 -2.72
N HIS A 507 19.12 -4.48 -3.88
CA HIS A 507 19.96 -5.67 -4.11
C HIS A 507 21.42 -5.34 -4.45
N VAL A 508 21.69 -4.07 -4.76
CA VAL A 508 23.03 -3.51 -4.98
C VAL A 508 23.35 -2.54 -3.85
N LYS A 509 24.62 -2.43 -3.50
CA LYS A 509 25.07 -1.40 -2.55
C LYS A 509 24.89 -0.02 -3.18
N ILE A 510 23.95 0.75 -2.63
CA ILE A 510 23.72 2.15 -2.96
C ILE A 510 24.55 3.03 -2.02
N GLU A 511 25.25 4.03 -2.57
CA GLU A 511 25.72 5.17 -1.78
C GLU A 511 24.71 6.33 -1.92
N PRO A 512 24.09 6.81 -0.82
CA PRO A 512 23.15 7.92 -0.89
C PRO A 512 23.81 9.22 -1.38
N LEU A 513 23.22 9.83 -2.42
CA LEU A 513 23.45 11.23 -2.76
C LEU A 513 22.52 12.09 -1.90
N ALA A 514 23.05 12.66 -0.82
CA ALA A 514 22.29 13.60 -0.01
C ALA A 514 22.11 14.92 -0.77
N MET A 515 20.93 15.51 -0.69
CA MET A 515 20.58 16.73 -1.41
C MET A 515 19.60 17.58 -0.59
N SER A 516 19.69 18.89 -0.74
CA SER A 516 18.71 19.84 -0.19
C SER A 516 17.87 20.40 -1.32
N PHE A 517 16.59 20.62 -1.07
CA PHE A 517 15.62 21.02 -2.09
C PHE A 517 14.46 21.81 -1.48
N TYR A 518 13.78 22.59 -2.31
CA TYR A 518 12.47 23.17 -2.03
C TYR A 518 11.74 23.49 -3.33
N THR A 519 10.42 23.63 -3.27
CA THR A 519 9.62 24.19 -4.37
C THR A 519 9.25 25.64 -4.11
N ALA A 520 9.04 26.41 -5.17
CA ALA A 520 8.49 27.75 -5.14
C ALA A 520 7.46 27.95 -6.26
N ALA A 521 6.32 28.54 -5.94
CA ALA A 521 5.25 28.86 -6.89
C ALA A 521 5.26 30.33 -7.34
N PHE A 522 5.03 30.53 -8.63
CA PHE A 522 4.95 31.82 -9.32
C PHE A 522 3.74 31.88 -10.26
N LYS A 523 3.32 33.09 -10.64
CA LYS A 523 2.39 33.30 -11.75
C LYS A 523 3.04 32.80 -13.05
N GLY A 524 2.33 31.95 -13.78
CA GLY A 524 2.76 31.42 -15.07
C GLY A 524 2.16 32.20 -16.23
N SER A 525 2.15 31.58 -17.42
CA SER A 525 1.46 32.13 -18.59
C SER A 525 -0.03 31.76 -18.60
N ALA A 526 -0.88 32.73 -18.96
CA ALA A 526 -2.34 32.59 -18.94
C ALA A 526 -2.88 32.16 -17.56
N ALA A 527 -3.92 31.32 -17.51
CA ALA A 527 -4.55 30.84 -16.27
C ALA A 527 -3.80 29.67 -15.60
N ARG A 528 -2.48 29.58 -15.77
CA ARG A 528 -1.62 28.55 -15.15
C ARG A 528 -0.56 29.19 -14.25
N GLY A 529 -0.22 28.49 -13.19
CA GLY A 529 0.93 28.81 -12.36
C GLY A 529 2.20 28.13 -12.88
N SER A 530 3.35 28.64 -12.43
CA SER A 530 4.66 28.02 -12.61
C SER A 530 5.13 27.47 -11.28
N LEU A 531 5.39 26.16 -11.22
CA LEU A 531 5.91 25.47 -10.05
C LEU A 531 7.38 25.13 -10.31
N GLU A 532 8.28 25.73 -9.55
CA GLU A 532 9.73 25.58 -9.69
C GLU A 532 10.28 24.69 -8.58
N LEU A 533 11.10 23.70 -8.94
CA LEU A 533 11.88 22.87 -8.03
C LEU A 533 13.33 23.35 -8.05
N TYR A 534 13.85 23.72 -6.88
CA TYR A 534 15.25 24.09 -6.68
C TYR A 534 15.95 23.03 -5.83
N TYR A 535 17.12 22.55 -6.25
CA TYR A 535 17.87 21.55 -5.50
C TYR A 535 19.39 21.74 -5.59
N ALA A 536 20.10 21.18 -4.62
CA ALA A 536 21.55 21.24 -4.51
C ALA A 536 22.14 19.89 -4.09
N ILE A 537 23.19 19.45 -4.80
CA ILE A 537 23.94 18.21 -4.52
C ILE A 537 25.40 18.58 -4.15
N PRO A 538 25.95 18.09 -3.02
CA PRO A 538 27.34 18.35 -2.64
C PRO A 538 28.35 17.80 -3.65
N VAL A 539 29.29 18.66 -4.07
CA VAL A 539 30.33 18.32 -5.06
C VAL A 539 31.30 17.28 -4.51
N ASN A 540 31.55 17.28 -3.20
CA ASN A 540 32.36 16.26 -2.54
C ASN A 540 31.73 14.86 -2.55
N GLN A 541 30.42 14.73 -2.77
CA GLN A 541 29.74 13.44 -2.97
C GLN A 541 29.75 13.03 -4.45
N LEU A 542 29.49 13.97 -5.36
CA LEU A 542 29.53 13.73 -6.80
C LEU A 542 30.94 13.32 -7.29
N LEU A 543 31.98 14.03 -6.81
CA LEU A 543 33.37 13.80 -7.18
C LEU A 543 34.10 12.81 -6.26
N LYS A 544 33.39 12.18 -5.31
CA LYS A 544 33.96 11.10 -4.51
C LYS A 544 34.40 9.97 -5.44
N ASP A 545 35.61 9.45 -5.26
CA ASP A 545 36.18 8.35 -6.06
C ASP A 545 36.17 8.60 -7.59
N TYR A 546 36.07 9.87 -8.02
CA TYR A 546 36.14 10.24 -9.44
C TYR A 546 37.59 10.37 -9.89
N GLU A 547 37.91 9.76 -11.03
CA GLU A 547 39.23 9.79 -11.67
C GLU A 547 39.22 10.77 -12.86
N PRO A 548 40.05 11.83 -12.86
CA PRO A 548 40.10 12.83 -13.94
C PRO A 548 40.34 12.27 -15.35
N GLU A 549 41.00 11.11 -15.43
CA GLU A 549 41.31 10.42 -16.69
C GLU A 549 40.06 9.86 -17.39
N ARG A 550 38.93 9.70 -16.67
CA ARG A 550 37.66 9.20 -17.23
C ARG A 550 36.85 10.24 -18.00
N GLY A 551 37.31 11.50 -18.07
CA GLY A 551 36.58 12.58 -18.72
C GLY A 551 35.38 13.06 -17.89
N ALA A 552 34.42 13.74 -18.51
CA ALA A 552 33.32 14.38 -17.77
C ALA A 552 32.45 13.37 -17.00
N LEU A 553 32.06 13.74 -15.77
CA LEU A 553 31.19 12.92 -14.95
C LEU A 553 29.74 12.98 -15.47
N LEU A 554 29.16 11.82 -15.80
CA LEU A 554 27.77 11.72 -16.24
C LEU A 554 26.81 11.61 -15.06
N LEU A 555 25.96 12.63 -14.90
CA LEU A 555 24.85 12.64 -13.94
C LEU A 555 23.53 12.51 -14.71
N GLU A 556 22.82 11.42 -14.50
CA GLU A 556 21.42 11.26 -14.88
C GLU A 556 20.54 11.91 -13.81
N LYS A 557 19.49 12.61 -14.21
CA LYS A 557 18.51 13.20 -13.30
C LYS A 557 17.17 13.43 -13.97
N ALA A 558 16.08 13.24 -13.24
CA ALA A 558 14.75 13.62 -13.72
C ALA A 558 13.92 14.28 -12.62
N ALA A 559 12.97 15.10 -13.03
CA ALA A 559 11.92 15.60 -12.16
C ALA A 559 10.56 15.34 -12.83
N VAL A 560 9.57 14.96 -12.03
CA VAL A 560 8.23 14.57 -12.49
C VAL A 560 7.18 15.22 -11.61
N LEU A 561 6.20 15.87 -12.25
CA LEU A 561 5.02 16.40 -11.61
C LEU A 561 3.88 15.38 -11.73
N HIS A 562 3.33 14.98 -10.58
CA HIS A 562 2.12 14.17 -10.50
C HIS A 562 0.99 14.95 -9.82
N ASP A 563 -0.25 14.62 -10.15
CA ASP A 563 -1.41 15.02 -9.34
C ASP A 563 -1.47 14.24 -8.00
N MET A 564 -2.48 14.57 -7.17
CA MET A 564 -2.69 13.89 -5.90
C MET A 564 -3.21 12.44 -6.04
N ALA A 565 -3.57 12.00 -7.24
CA ALA A 565 -3.93 10.62 -7.58
C ALA A 565 -2.76 9.78 -8.14
N TRP A 566 -1.57 10.38 -8.33
CA TRP A 566 -0.37 9.81 -8.97
C TRP A 566 -0.39 9.76 -10.51
N ASN A 567 -1.28 10.48 -11.19
CA ASN A 567 -1.18 10.62 -12.65
C ASN A 567 0.03 11.51 -13.01
N GLU A 568 0.90 11.04 -13.90
CA GLU A 568 2.02 11.83 -14.42
C GLU A 568 1.47 12.96 -15.34
N LEU A 569 1.80 14.21 -15.00
CA LEU A 569 1.36 15.41 -15.73
C LEU A 569 2.47 15.97 -16.63
N GLU A 570 3.71 15.97 -16.13
CA GLU A 570 4.88 16.48 -16.84
C GLU A 570 6.14 15.78 -16.29
N ARG A 571 7.03 15.36 -17.19
CA ARG A 571 8.32 14.73 -16.88
C ARG A 571 9.43 15.43 -17.64
N VAL A 572 10.54 15.68 -16.95
CA VAL A 572 11.74 16.30 -17.55
C VAL A 572 12.97 15.48 -17.16
N ASP A 573 13.39 14.59 -18.04
CA ASP A 573 14.62 13.82 -17.89
C ASP A 573 15.81 14.60 -18.49
N LYS A 574 16.96 14.60 -17.81
CA LYS A 574 18.21 15.25 -18.26
C LYS A 574 19.41 14.36 -17.93
N GLN A 575 20.28 14.12 -18.89
CA GLN A 575 21.62 13.60 -18.64
C GLN A 575 22.63 14.73 -18.87
N ILE A 576 23.44 15.03 -17.86
CA ILE A 576 24.39 16.15 -17.90
C ILE A 576 25.84 15.67 -17.70
N ALA A 577 26.75 16.32 -18.41
CA ALA A 577 28.19 16.14 -18.27
C ALA A 577 28.73 17.22 -17.32
N LEU A 578 29.13 16.80 -16.12
CA LEU A 578 29.77 17.66 -15.12
C LEU A 578 31.29 17.63 -15.32
N ASN A 579 31.90 18.78 -15.54
CA ASN A 579 33.35 18.94 -15.58
C ASN A 579 33.83 19.41 -14.20
N PRO A 580 34.57 18.58 -13.43
CA PRO A 580 35.10 18.92 -12.10
C PRO A 580 35.88 20.23 -12.03
N GLN A 581 36.52 20.62 -13.14
CA GLN A 581 37.35 21.82 -13.24
C GLN A 581 36.55 23.08 -13.60
N SER A 582 35.24 22.97 -13.85
CA SER A 582 34.39 24.09 -14.24
C SER A 582 33.87 24.87 -13.03
N SER A 583 34.50 26.00 -12.75
CA SER A 583 34.03 26.97 -11.75
C SER A 583 32.66 27.61 -12.07
N ARG A 584 32.10 27.36 -13.26
CA ARG A 584 30.73 27.77 -13.64
C ARG A 584 29.65 26.76 -13.26
N GLN A 585 30.01 25.47 -13.11
CA GLN A 585 29.05 24.41 -12.78
C GLN A 585 28.88 24.19 -11.27
N PHE A 586 29.79 24.72 -10.46
CA PHE A 586 29.79 24.53 -9.01
C PHE A 586 29.92 25.85 -8.27
N SER A 587 29.15 26.03 -7.20
CA SER A 587 29.20 27.20 -6.34
C SER A 587 29.00 26.79 -4.90
N HIS A 588 29.74 27.39 -3.97
CA HIS A 588 29.68 27.07 -2.53
C HIS A 588 29.90 25.56 -2.20
N GLY A 589 30.64 24.83 -3.05
CA GLY A 589 30.83 23.38 -2.91
C GLY A 589 29.62 22.53 -3.33
N LEU A 590 28.65 23.13 -4.02
CA LEU A 590 27.40 22.52 -4.45
C LEU A 590 27.25 22.58 -5.99
N PHE A 591 26.66 21.53 -6.56
CA PHE A 591 26.00 21.60 -7.86
C PHE A 591 24.55 22.04 -7.62
N ILE A 592 24.11 23.13 -8.26
CA ILE A 592 22.81 23.77 -8.04
C ILE A 592 22.12 23.92 -9.40
N ASP A 593 20.87 23.48 -9.51
CA ASP A 593 20.08 23.54 -10.75
C ASP A 593 18.57 23.53 -10.40
N SER A 594 17.71 23.66 -11.41
CA SER A 594 16.26 23.75 -11.26
C SER A 594 15.47 22.92 -12.28
N TYR A 595 14.20 22.76 -11.97
CA TYR A 595 13.14 22.36 -12.89
C TYR A 595 11.96 23.32 -12.75
N GLN A 596 11.20 23.47 -13.83
CA GLN A 596 10.03 24.34 -13.89
C GLN A 596 8.91 23.55 -14.57
N PHE A 597 7.73 23.53 -13.95
CA PHE A 597 6.52 22.88 -14.45
C PHE A 597 5.40 23.91 -14.61
N THR A 598 4.49 23.70 -15.56
CA THR A 598 3.38 24.65 -15.83
C THR A 598 2.01 23.98 -15.63
N ALA A 599 1.37 24.24 -14.49
CA ALA A 599 0.16 23.54 -14.06
C ALA A 599 -0.98 24.49 -13.65
N ALA A 600 -2.17 23.94 -13.45
CA ALA A 600 -3.31 24.69 -12.91
C ALA A 600 -3.14 24.92 -11.39
N PRO A 601 -3.91 25.81 -10.76
CA PRO A 601 -3.89 25.92 -9.30
C PRO A 601 -4.46 24.68 -8.60
N ASP A 602 -3.60 23.87 -7.98
CA ASP A 602 -3.97 22.66 -7.22
C ASP A 602 -2.82 22.19 -6.30
N SER A 603 -3.03 21.11 -5.53
CA SER A 603 -1.99 20.34 -4.87
C SER A 603 -1.35 19.32 -5.82
N TYR A 604 -0.02 19.14 -5.71
CA TYR A 604 0.76 18.25 -6.57
C TYR A 604 1.82 17.48 -5.78
N ARG A 605 2.33 16.39 -6.37
CA ARG A 605 3.55 15.70 -5.94
C ARG A 605 4.67 15.96 -6.93
N VAL A 606 5.79 16.50 -6.43
CA VAL A 606 7.03 16.60 -7.20
C VAL A 606 7.95 15.46 -6.78
N ALA A 607 8.24 14.56 -7.71
CA ALA A 607 9.26 13.53 -7.55
C ALA A 607 10.55 13.97 -8.26
N PHE A 608 11.70 13.65 -7.69
CA PHE A 608 13.01 13.92 -8.27
C PHE A 608 13.96 12.75 -8.04
N HIS A 609 14.86 12.49 -8.99
CA HIS A 609 16.05 11.67 -8.76
C HIS A 609 17.31 12.23 -9.42
N ALA A 610 18.45 11.81 -8.88
CA ALA A 610 19.76 11.93 -9.47
C ALA A 610 20.55 10.62 -9.29
N ARG A 611 21.25 10.19 -10.34
CA ARG A 611 22.09 9.00 -10.36
C ARG A 611 23.42 9.28 -11.05
N GLN A 612 24.51 8.86 -10.42
CA GLN A 612 25.84 8.88 -11.02
C GLN A 612 26.01 7.61 -11.87
N ASN A 613 26.09 7.76 -13.19
CA ASN A 613 26.25 6.63 -14.08
C ASN A 613 27.70 6.10 -14.04
N GLU A 614 27.87 4.81 -14.35
CA GLU A 614 29.18 4.14 -14.54
C GLU A 614 30.11 4.05 -13.32
N VAL A 615 29.64 4.39 -12.11
CA VAL A 615 30.40 4.25 -10.86
C VAL A 615 29.86 3.10 -10.00
N THR A 616 30.76 2.31 -9.42
CA THR A 616 30.45 1.30 -8.40
C THR A 616 31.17 1.68 -7.09
N PRO A 617 30.47 1.79 -5.95
CA PRO A 617 29.03 1.61 -5.76
C PRO A 617 28.19 2.68 -6.48
N ASN A 618 26.97 2.29 -6.87
CA ASN A 618 26.03 3.17 -7.56
C ASN A 618 25.59 4.31 -6.62
N ARG A 619 25.80 5.56 -7.03
CA ARG A 619 25.41 6.73 -6.22
C ARG A 619 24.06 7.25 -6.66
N LEU A 620 23.15 7.33 -5.70
CA LEU A 620 21.72 7.48 -5.97
C LEU A 620 21.07 8.36 -4.92
N GLY A 621 20.23 9.29 -5.35
CA GLY A 621 19.43 10.11 -4.45
C GLY A 621 18.15 10.56 -5.12
N GLY A 622 17.14 10.87 -4.32
CA GLY A 622 15.85 11.30 -4.80
C GLY A 622 14.90 11.57 -3.65
N PHE A 623 13.76 12.17 -3.98
CA PHE A 623 12.72 12.51 -3.03
C PHE A 623 11.37 12.59 -3.75
N THR A 624 10.30 12.50 -2.96
CA THR A 624 8.97 12.96 -3.36
C THR A 624 8.47 13.92 -2.30
N LEU A 625 7.89 15.04 -2.70
CA LEU A 625 7.29 16.03 -1.81
C LEU A 625 5.90 16.43 -2.30
N GLU A 626 4.98 16.69 -1.36
CA GLU A 626 3.70 17.32 -1.65
C GLU A 626 3.84 18.84 -1.58
N THR A 627 3.25 19.55 -2.54
CA THR A 627 3.32 21.00 -2.69
C THR A 627 2.01 21.56 -3.25
N PHE A 628 1.84 22.87 -3.18
CA PHE A 628 0.62 23.55 -3.58
C PHE A 628 0.94 24.71 -4.52
N LEU A 629 0.26 24.75 -5.67
CA LEU A 629 0.34 25.84 -6.63
C LEU A 629 -0.89 26.76 -6.41
N PRO A 630 -0.72 27.94 -5.78
CA PRO A 630 -1.84 28.85 -5.53
C PRO A 630 -2.38 29.48 -6.82
N ASP A 631 -3.63 29.93 -6.75
CA ASP A 631 -4.25 30.72 -7.80
C ASP A 631 -3.78 32.18 -7.75
N PHE A 632 -3.14 32.61 -8.84
CA PHE A 632 -2.61 33.95 -9.07
C PHE A 632 -3.56 34.86 -9.88
N ALA A 633 -4.84 34.49 -10.02
CA ALA A 633 -5.88 35.21 -10.77
C ALA A 633 -5.83 36.74 -10.66
N GLU A 634 -6.01 37.42 -11.79
CA GLU A 634 -5.68 38.84 -12.04
C GLU A 634 -6.39 39.88 -11.15
N ASN A 635 -7.35 39.49 -10.32
CA ASN A 635 -8.14 40.38 -9.46
C ASN A 635 -7.81 40.28 -7.96
N LYS A 636 -6.83 39.44 -7.58
CA LYS A 636 -6.45 39.17 -6.19
C LYS A 636 -4.97 39.50 -5.98
N LEU A 637 -4.69 40.43 -5.08
CA LEU A 637 -3.34 40.71 -4.59
C LEU A 637 -2.69 39.40 -4.12
N SER A 638 -1.57 39.05 -4.75
CA SER A 638 -0.84 37.81 -4.49
C SER A 638 0.66 38.08 -4.47
N VAL A 639 1.41 37.20 -3.82
CA VAL A 639 2.87 37.21 -3.78
C VAL A 639 3.34 35.79 -4.11
N SER A 640 4.47 35.65 -4.80
CA SER A 640 5.09 34.34 -5.04
C SER A 640 5.65 33.74 -3.76
N ASP A 641 6.07 32.47 -3.84
CA ASP A 641 7.01 31.95 -2.86
C ASP A 641 8.36 32.70 -2.92
N LEU A 642 9.12 32.59 -1.82
CA LEU A 642 10.39 33.27 -1.65
C LEU A 642 11.55 32.45 -2.23
N ILE A 643 12.30 33.01 -3.18
CA ILE A 643 13.62 32.49 -3.54
C ILE A 643 14.63 33.08 -2.56
N LEU A 644 15.21 32.21 -1.74
CA LEU A 644 16.34 32.55 -0.89
C LEU A 644 17.61 32.15 -1.62
N ALA A 645 18.56 33.08 -1.77
CA ALA A 645 19.69 32.96 -2.68
C ALA A 645 21.04 33.14 -1.99
N PHE A 646 22.08 32.49 -2.52
CA PHE A 646 23.48 32.82 -2.19
C PHE A 646 23.92 34.14 -2.84
N ASN A 647 23.43 34.41 -4.05
CA ASN A 647 23.74 35.60 -4.82
C ASN A 647 22.62 35.91 -5.82
N ILE A 648 22.40 37.19 -6.11
CA ILE A 648 21.52 37.66 -7.18
C ILE A 648 22.23 38.80 -7.92
N SER A 649 22.37 38.66 -9.23
CA SER A 649 23.05 39.62 -10.11
C SER A 649 22.33 39.76 -11.44
N PRO A 650 22.57 40.81 -12.24
CA PRO A 650 22.04 40.88 -13.61
C PRO A 650 22.43 39.64 -14.43
N ALA A 651 21.50 39.09 -15.20
CA ALA A 651 21.76 37.98 -16.11
C ALA A 651 22.41 38.49 -17.40
N SER A 652 23.46 37.81 -17.87
CA SER A 652 24.02 38.05 -19.21
C SER A 652 23.26 37.31 -20.31
N GLU A 653 22.68 36.16 -19.98
CA GLU A 653 21.95 35.26 -20.87
C GLU A 653 20.79 34.62 -20.08
N ALA A 654 19.74 34.17 -20.77
CA ALA A 654 18.64 33.43 -20.15
C ALA A 654 19.03 31.97 -19.89
N GLY A 655 18.59 31.41 -18.76
CA GLY A 655 18.84 30.02 -18.37
C GLY A 655 17.99 29.56 -17.18
N PRO A 656 18.16 28.30 -16.70
CA PRO A 656 17.31 27.68 -15.68
C PRO A 656 17.28 28.41 -14.33
N LEU A 657 18.33 29.18 -14.04
CA LEU A 657 18.49 29.96 -12.80
C LEU A 657 18.37 31.46 -13.08
N THR A 658 17.53 31.86 -14.04
CA THR A 658 17.31 33.27 -14.39
C THR A 658 15.84 33.63 -14.38
N LYS A 659 15.51 34.83 -13.87
CA LYS A 659 14.14 35.33 -13.72
C LYS A 659 14.14 36.84 -13.81
N ASN A 660 13.24 37.42 -14.61
CA ASN A 660 13.10 38.87 -14.82
C ASN A 660 14.42 39.64 -15.09
N GLY A 661 15.33 39.04 -15.86
CA GLY A 661 16.64 39.63 -16.19
C GLY A 661 17.71 39.51 -15.09
N LEU A 662 17.43 38.79 -14.01
CA LEU A 662 18.37 38.47 -12.94
C LEU A 662 18.83 37.02 -13.04
N ALA A 663 20.12 36.77 -12.82
CA ALA A 663 20.67 35.47 -12.49
C ALA A 663 20.58 35.29 -10.96
N ILE A 664 19.77 34.33 -10.54
CA ILE A 664 19.45 34.05 -9.13
C ILE A 664 20.09 32.71 -8.80
N LEU A 665 21.11 32.70 -7.95
CA LEU A 665 21.71 31.46 -7.46
C LEU A 665 21.01 31.05 -6.15
N PRO A 666 20.03 30.13 -6.19
CA PRO A 666 19.24 29.77 -5.01
C PRO A 666 20.12 29.07 -3.96
N ASN A 667 19.66 29.11 -2.71
CA ASN A 667 20.24 28.38 -1.58
C ASN A 667 19.23 27.34 -1.06
N PRO A 668 19.20 26.12 -1.63
CA PRO A 668 18.28 25.07 -1.18
C PRO A 668 18.50 24.57 0.25
N TYR A 669 19.68 24.81 0.84
CA TYR A 669 19.96 24.51 2.25
C TYR A 669 19.27 25.50 3.20
N LYS A 670 18.95 26.71 2.72
CA LYS A 670 18.39 27.83 3.51
C LYS A 670 19.24 28.17 4.76
N GLN A 671 20.54 27.86 4.70
CA GLN A 671 21.56 28.15 5.71
C GLN A 671 22.36 29.39 5.28
N PHE A 672 22.46 30.39 6.14
CA PHE A 672 23.09 31.67 5.84
C PHE A 672 24.08 32.07 6.94
N SER A 673 25.29 32.45 6.53
CA SER A 673 26.25 33.01 7.48
C SER A 673 25.81 34.41 7.92
N LEU A 674 25.85 34.68 9.22
CA LEU A 674 25.60 36.00 9.82
C LEU A 674 26.55 37.10 9.29
N ALA A 675 27.68 36.72 8.69
CA ALA A 675 28.63 37.65 8.08
C ALA A 675 28.22 38.15 6.67
N LYS A 676 27.11 37.66 6.10
CA LYS A 676 26.62 38.05 4.78
C LYS A 676 25.11 38.38 4.81
N PRO A 677 24.63 39.34 4.01
CA PRO A 677 23.21 39.61 3.91
C PRO A 677 22.48 38.42 3.24
N VAL A 678 21.31 38.08 3.77
CA VAL A 678 20.43 37.06 3.17
C VAL A 678 19.79 37.65 1.92
N GLN A 679 20.18 37.14 0.75
CA GLN A 679 19.62 37.57 -0.53
C GLN A 679 18.25 36.91 -0.75
N LEU A 680 17.27 37.74 -1.10
CA LEU A 680 15.87 37.38 -1.25
C LEU A 680 15.33 37.92 -2.58
N TYR A 681 14.55 37.10 -3.26
CA TYR A 681 13.74 37.48 -4.43
C TYR A 681 12.32 36.94 -4.29
N PHE A 682 11.34 37.74 -4.73
CA PHE A 682 9.94 37.33 -4.88
C PHE A 682 9.21 38.27 -5.86
N GLU A 683 8.08 37.80 -6.37
CA GLU A 683 7.21 38.53 -7.28
C GLU A 683 5.91 38.91 -6.57
N ILE A 684 5.34 40.05 -6.96
CA ILE A 684 4.11 40.62 -6.43
C ILE A 684 3.15 40.82 -7.59
N TYR A 685 1.92 40.35 -7.45
CA TYR A 685 0.95 40.32 -8.54
C TYR A 685 -0.33 41.07 -8.20
N ASN A 686 -0.94 41.64 -9.23
CA ASN A 686 -2.29 42.19 -9.22
C ASN A 686 -2.45 43.37 -8.23
N LEU A 687 -1.42 44.22 -8.12
CA LEU A 687 -1.47 45.49 -7.39
C LEU A 687 -2.46 46.46 -8.03
N THR A 688 -3.19 47.21 -7.20
CA THR A 688 -4.10 48.24 -7.70
C THR A 688 -3.33 49.45 -8.22
N LEU A 689 -3.52 49.80 -9.49
CA LEU A 689 -3.02 51.06 -10.05
C LEU A 689 -3.90 52.24 -9.58
N ASP A 690 -3.26 53.35 -9.24
CA ASP A 690 -3.95 54.62 -9.00
C ASP A 690 -4.29 55.34 -10.33
N ARG A 691 -4.82 56.58 -10.21
CA ARG A 691 -5.24 57.39 -11.37
C ARG A 691 -4.08 57.84 -12.27
N GLU A 692 -2.84 57.73 -11.80
CA GLU A 692 -1.61 58.06 -12.53
C GLU A 692 -0.99 56.80 -13.17
N GLY A 693 -1.63 55.63 -13.02
CA GLY A 693 -1.12 54.35 -13.50
C GLY A 693 -0.03 53.76 -12.59
N LYS A 694 0.04 54.17 -11.32
CA LYS A 694 1.06 53.73 -10.36
C LYS A 694 0.48 52.82 -9.29
N ALA A 695 1.12 51.67 -9.06
CA ALA A 695 0.87 50.83 -7.90
C ALA A 695 1.69 51.33 -6.71
N LYS A 696 1.04 51.70 -5.61
CA LYS A 696 1.70 52.14 -4.36
C LYS A 696 1.45 51.09 -3.27
N PHE A 697 2.52 50.55 -2.69
CA PHE A 697 2.46 49.42 -1.76
C PHE A 697 3.55 49.51 -0.69
N ALA A 698 3.39 48.76 0.40
CA ALA A 698 4.41 48.60 1.41
C ALA A 698 4.81 47.13 1.56
N ILE A 699 6.08 46.88 1.82
CA ILE A 699 6.64 45.57 2.14
C ILE A 699 7.17 45.60 3.56
N GLU A 700 6.67 44.73 4.44
CA GLU A 700 7.25 44.44 5.76
C GLU A 700 7.99 43.10 5.72
N TYR A 701 9.29 43.13 6.01
CA TYR A 701 10.09 41.96 6.29
C TYR A 701 10.12 41.72 7.79
N THR A 702 9.69 40.55 8.24
CA THR A 702 9.77 40.11 9.64
C THR A 702 10.65 38.88 9.72
N VAL A 703 11.69 38.92 10.55
CA VAL A 703 12.53 37.77 10.91
C VAL A 703 12.32 37.46 12.38
N GLN A 704 11.74 36.30 12.69
CA GLN A 704 11.37 35.90 14.04
C GLN A 704 12.05 34.59 14.45
N ALA A 705 12.76 34.61 15.59
CA ALA A 705 13.41 33.43 16.14
C ALA A 705 12.39 32.33 16.50
N LEU A 706 12.62 31.11 16.02
CA LEU A 706 11.82 29.93 16.36
C LEU A 706 12.31 29.33 17.68
N LYS A 707 11.39 28.83 18.51
CA LYS A 707 11.75 28.20 19.79
C LYS A 707 12.40 26.83 19.54
N THR A 708 13.68 26.70 19.86
CA THR A 708 14.35 25.41 19.98
C THR A 708 13.70 24.56 21.07
N LYS A 709 13.20 23.37 20.71
CA LYS A 709 12.78 22.34 21.67
C LYS A 709 14.03 21.62 22.22
N GLN A 710 14.73 22.24 23.17
CA GLN A 710 15.71 21.48 23.97
C GLN A 710 14.98 20.61 25.00
N GLY A 711 15.18 19.29 24.91
CA GLY A 711 14.90 18.36 26.00
C GLY A 711 16.09 18.31 26.95
N GLY A 712 15.87 18.56 28.24
CA GLY A 712 16.92 18.56 29.26
C GLY A 712 16.56 19.46 30.45
N LEU A 713 16.75 18.96 31.67
CA LEU A 713 16.34 19.60 32.92
C LEU A 713 17.18 20.86 33.26
N SER A 714 16.69 22.07 32.92
CA SER A 714 17.21 23.34 33.45
C SER A 714 16.17 24.47 33.49
N GLY A 715 14.95 24.17 33.93
CA GLY A 715 13.80 25.08 33.92
C GLY A 715 13.69 26.10 35.05
N ILE A 716 14.77 26.82 35.42
CA ILE A 716 14.70 27.98 36.35
C ILE A 716 15.61 29.12 35.91
N PHE A 717 15.22 29.85 34.85
CA PHE A 717 15.37 31.31 34.74
C PHE A 717 14.56 31.80 33.54
N GLY A 718 13.43 32.47 33.80
CA GLY A 718 12.54 32.99 32.76
C GLY A 718 13.05 34.30 32.17
N GLY A 719 13.18 34.36 30.84
CA GLY A 719 13.65 35.57 30.15
C GLY A 719 13.88 35.45 28.64
N GLY A 720 13.22 34.48 27.98
CA GLY A 720 13.39 34.27 26.54
C GLY A 720 12.74 35.37 25.71
N SER A 721 13.46 36.46 25.46
CA SER A 721 13.05 37.51 24.53
C SER A 721 12.73 36.91 23.16
N LYS A 722 11.56 37.21 22.61
CA LYS A 722 11.23 36.90 21.21
C LYS A 722 11.96 37.90 20.33
N THR A 723 13.18 37.56 19.90
CA THR A 723 13.90 38.37 18.91
C THR A 723 13.08 38.40 17.62
N LYS A 724 12.41 39.53 17.36
CA LYS A 724 11.71 39.87 16.11
C LYS A 724 12.43 41.08 15.53
N ILE A 725 13.02 40.92 14.35
CA ILE A 725 13.54 42.03 13.54
C ILE A 725 12.45 42.34 12.51
N SER A 726 12.06 43.61 12.39
CA SER A 726 11.08 44.05 11.39
C SER A 726 11.61 45.27 10.62
N LEU A 727 11.55 45.20 9.30
CA LEU A 727 11.94 46.27 8.37
C LEU A 727 10.76 46.54 7.44
N ALA A 728 10.31 47.80 7.35
CA ALA A 728 9.19 48.18 6.49
C ALA A 728 9.61 49.25 5.49
N PHE A 729 9.20 49.09 4.23
CA PHE A 729 9.50 50.01 3.15
C PHE A 729 8.26 50.28 2.31
N ASP A 730 8.01 51.55 1.97
CA ASP A 730 7.09 51.91 0.89
C ASP A 730 7.79 51.78 -0.48
N ARG A 731 7.00 51.43 -1.49
CA ARG A 731 7.42 51.16 -2.88
C ARG A 731 6.38 51.69 -3.87
N GLU A 732 6.84 51.98 -5.07
CA GLU A 732 5.98 52.31 -6.22
C GLU A 732 6.40 51.46 -7.43
N ALA A 733 5.42 50.95 -8.18
CA ALA A 733 5.63 50.27 -9.45
C ALA A 733 4.76 50.89 -10.55
N SER A 734 5.20 50.76 -11.80
CA SER A 734 4.49 51.28 -12.99
C SER A 734 3.64 50.20 -13.69
N ALA A 735 3.41 49.06 -13.03
CA ALA A 735 2.62 47.94 -13.52
C ALA A 735 1.94 47.22 -12.33
N PRO A 736 0.83 46.47 -12.55
CA PRO A 736 0.16 45.69 -11.49
C PRO A 736 1.01 44.53 -10.98
N ASP A 737 1.83 43.96 -11.85
CA ASP A 737 2.77 42.89 -11.52
C ASP A 737 4.19 43.47 -11.46
N THR A 738 4.96 43.09 -10.43
CA THR A 738 6.33 43.57 -10.20
C THR A 738 7.13 42.53 -9.41
N PHE A 739 8.40 42.79 -9.15
CA PHE A 739 9.27 41.92 -8.35
C PHE A 739 10.20 42.77 -7.47
N GLU A 740 10.67 42.17 -6.40
CA GLU A 740 11.57 42.82 -5.44
C GLU A 740 12.79 41.92 -5.19
N GLN A 741 13.96 42.54 -5.13
CA GLN A 741 15.22 41.92 -4.70
C GLN A 741 15.76 42.71 -3.51
N ILE A 742 16.13 42.02 -2.43
CA ILE A 742 16.73 42.65 -1.25
C ILE A 742 17.79 41.75 -0.59
N GLY A 743 18.84 42.37 -0.05
CA GLY A 743 19.76 41.72 0.88
C GLY A 743 19.43 42.15 2.31
N LEU A 744 18.99 41.22 3.14
CA LEU A 744 18.70 41.48 4.56
C LEU A 744 19.96 41.28 5.40
N ASP A 745 20.49 42.37 5.97
CA ASP A 745 21.55 42.28 6.98
C ASP A 745 20.99 41.76 8.30
N LEU A 746 21.40 40.55 8.68
CA LEU A 746 21.02 39.88 9.91
C LEU A 746 22.22 39.65 10.84
N SER A 747 23.32 40.37 10.66
CA SER A 747 24.56 40.24 11.46
C SER A 747 24.36 40.44 12.97
N ALA A 748 23.31 41.17 13.37
CA ALA A 748 22.92 41.36 14.77
C ALA A 748 22.06 40.21 15.34
N ALA A 749 21.65 39.24 14.53
CA ALA A 749 20.92 38.06 14.97
C ALA A 749 21.87 37.04 15.64
N LYS A 750 21.31 36.07 16.37
CA LYS A 750 22.07 34.95 16.94
C LYS A 750 21.95 33.72 16.04
N PRO A 751 22.93 32.79 16.04
CA PRO A 751 22.78 31.52 15.34
C PRO A 751 21.53 30.76 15.77
N GLY A 752 20.85 30.09 14.82
CA GLY A 752 19.63 29.32 15.07
C GLY A 752 18.58 29.39 13.94
N GLU A 753 17.41 28.80 14.20
CA GLU A 753 16.27 28.78 13.28
C GLU A 753 15.39 30.04 13.40
N TYR A 754 14.99 30.59 12.25
CA TYR A 754 14.10 31.74 12.14
C TYR A 754 13.01 31.50 11.09
N GLU A 755 11.86 32.14 11.28
CA GLU A 755 10.85 32.33 10.24
C GLU A 755 11.01 33.73 9.65
N LEU A 756 11.27 33.79 8.34
CA LEU A 756 11.19 35.00 7.53
C LEU A 756 9.77 35.09 6.95
N THR A 757 9.08 36.19 7.24
CA THR A 757 7.79 36.57 6.65
C THR A 757 7.98 37.83 5.83
N VAL A 758 7.49 37.82 4.59
CA VAL A 758 7.32 39.00 3.74
C VAL A 758 5.83 39.31 3.69
N THR A 759 5.43 40.49 4.18
CA THR A 759 4.04 40.97 4.11
C THR A 759 3.96 42.12 3.11
N VAL A 760 3.21 41.94 2.02
CA VAL A 760 2.95 43.00 1.04
C VAL A 760 1.57 43.59 1.32
N THR A 761 1.47 44.92 1.39
CA THR A 761 0.20 45.65 1.60
C THR A 761 -0.03 46.67 0.48
N ASP A 762 -1.09 46.48 -0.30
CA ASP A 762 -1.55 47.43 -1.32
C ASP A 762 -2.11 48.69 -0.62
N ARG A 763 -1.55 49.88 -0.91
CA ARG A 763 -1.95 51.12 -0.23
C ARG A 763 -3.30 51.64 -0.72
N ALA A 764 -3.77 51.28 -1.91
CA ALA A 764 -5.01 51.77 -2.48
C ALA A 764 -6.23 51.03 -1.91
N ASN A 765 -6.16 49.69 -1.81
CA ASN A 765 -7.28 48.87 -1.33
C ASN A 765 -7.11 48.31 0.11
N LYS A 766 -5.94 48.52 0.73
CA LYS A 766 -5.56 48.07 2.09
C LYS A 766 -5.56 46.54 2.30
N LYS A 767 -5.64 45.74 1.24
CA LYS A 767 -5.42 44.29 1.32
C LYS A 767 -3.94 44.02 1.56
N ASN A 768 -3.66 42.91 2.24
CA ASN A 768 -2.32 42.38 2.41
C ASN A 768 -2.25 40.91 2.01
N VAL A 769 -1.03 40.44 1.78
CA VAL A 769 -0.70 39.03 1.51
C VAL A 769 0.67 38.72 2.12
N GLU A 770 0.89 37.47 2.53
CA GLU A 770 2.13 37.03 3.17
C GLU A 770 2.77 35.86 2.43
N ALA A 771 4.10 35.89 2.29
CA ALA A 771 4.93 34.74 1.92
C ALA A 771 5.90 34.43 3.06
N LYS A 772 6.17 33.14 3.33
CA LYS A 772 6.94 32.69 4.49
C LYS A 772 7.97 31.64 4.11
N SER A 773 9.15 31.70 4.72
CA SER A 773 10.17 30.66 4.60
C SER A 773 10.96 30.54 5.90
N LYS A 774 11.33 29.31 6.26
CA LYS A 774 12.27 29.06 7.35
C LYS A 774 13.70 29.22 6.87
N ILE A 775 14.54 29.83 7.70
CA ILE A 775 15.97 30.00 7.48
C ILE A 775 16.75 29.59 8.72
N PHE A 776 17.99 29.16 8.51
CA PHE A 776 18.96 28.92 9.57
C PHE A 776 20.11 29.92 9.43
N LEU A 777 20.48 30.56 10.54
CA LEU A 777 21.60 31.50 10.61
C LEU A 777 22.76 30.89 11.40
N GLU A 778 23.99 31.09 10.93
CA GLU A 778 25.24 30.57 11.54
C GLU A 778 26.41 31.57 11.58
#